data_AF-A0A2S7AHG9-F1
#
_entry.id   AF-A0A2S7AHG9-F1
#
_cell.length_a   1.000
_cell.length_b   1.000
_cell.length_c   1.000
_cell.angle_alpha   90.00
_cell.angle_beta   90.00
_cell.angle_gamma   90.00
#
_symmetry.space_group_name_H-M   'P 1'
#
loop_
_entity.id
_entity.type
_entity.pdbx_description
1 polymer ?
#
loop_
_entity_poly.entity_id
_entity_poly.type
_entity_poly.pdbx_seq_one_letter_code
_entity_poly.pdbx_strand_id
1 'polypeptide(L)'
;MLKPVALLTPRPSPSRDSALPDWLLASKLEPPLPRAGAVVRGALLAALDHAQARPLTLLLAPPGFGKTTLLAQWHAQLRARDHTAVAWLSLDEEDADAARFLGHLALAIQHAGADPALCAAVLHNRDQDPREAVTVLIRALRTAPRRISVILDDYDRLGSGIVDELVLRLVEHGGGRLHLLLATRRVPALPLARLDLQAQLSRLGSAQLALDEQEAQALLGPQVPAPVVDELLRYTEGWPVALHLARLWLEGGVQRQQEVAARFSGRSAQIAAYLAEQVINDLDADTRDLLLRTSPLERVNAALADAVRQRDDSGRLLARLEHFHGLLVPMDGEREWFRYHPLFADFLQQLLDREHPGQATQLQQRAARWFGDHRHLAEAVRHASRAECGDLAASYIARAGTWQLVLTHGTHEVRALLRHFEHRTIRDTPALNLTQAHLHARLGEFSHARLLLERFRDFPAALREPLQRDYTVVVALLRDRLDEICGNPHGLTQIAAQASALDEDDHLGRGMLLCICATTAIAQGAFALAERYALNARDAMQRGGSEPGASQALLALGQSFFYRGQLGDAEACYRQALNWCACTPQLDRVLQAAGQCLLAQLHYERGHHDDAADLLHPALELLEQHDGGMDVLAAAYDTALGLERVRDRSGRSALALLEHVEQIAHGRKLTRLSELAAAWRLMLLLEHPGNAAIDVVIARTGGESGLAHTLRSPHRWRDRAAMGFALARWHRLAGRSSAALTILGQIEQACLANDNLCHLARTRARTALVLQQRGELVAALPHLYSALDHVALTQSWQAIVELGLPAKAMLRSLRQHDPHTVGGTTRALTIQALLERLSGDEDPAGDIFSERELEVLAQLARGYSNKQIARCLHLSENTVKFHLKNLYRKLDARSRESALAQALQRGLLRATATPGGSEPVPG
;
A
#
# COMPACT_ATOMS: atom_id res chain seq x y z
N MET A 1 -51.77 -85.53 -64.00
CA MET A 1 -52.11 -84.12 -64.26
C MET A 1 -53.23 -83.70 -63.33
N LEU A 2 -53.09 -82.52 -62.73
CA LEU A 2 -54.10 -81.79 -61.95
C LEU A 2 -54.56 -82.45 -60.62
N LYS A 3 -54.17 -81.84 -59.49
CA LYS A 3 -54.86 -81.90 -58.19
C LYS A 3 -54.25 -80.87 -57.22
N PRO A 4 -55.01 -80.33 -56.26
CA PRO A 4 -56.01 -79.29 -56.49
C PRO A 4 -55.82 -78.09 -55.54
N VAL A 5 -56.53 -77.00 -55.84
CA VAL A 5 -56.71 -75.80 -55.00
C VAL A 5 -57.50 -76.16 -53.74
N ALA A 6 -57.00 -75.82 -52.55
CA ALA A 6 -57.80 -75.45 -51.36
C ALA A 6 -56.93 -74.94 -50.19
N LEU A 7 -57.44 -73.87 -49.56
CA LEU A 7 -57.23 -73.34 -48.20
C LEU A 7 -56.10 -72.32 -47.97
N LEU A 8 -56.57 -71.07 -47.88
CA LEU A 8 -55.95 -69.92 -47.22
C LEU A 8 -55.42 -70.29 -45.81
N THR A 9 -54.11 -70.21 -45.65
CA THR A 9 -53.44 -70.01 -44.35
C THR A 9 -52.86 -68.58 -44.33
N PRO A 10 -53.09 -67.79 -43.27
CA PRO A 10 -52.60 -66.42 -43.19
C PRO A 10 -51.06 -66.43 -43.14
N ARG A 11 -50.41 -65.68 -44.02
CA ARG A 11 -49.01 -65.30 -43.81
C ARG A 11 -48.96 -64.45 -42.52
N PRO A 12 -47.96 -64.65 -41.65
CA PRO A 12 -47.78 -63.83 -40.47
C PRO A 12 -47.64 -62.38 -40.89
N SER A 13 -48.33 -61.49 -40.16
CA SER A 13 -48.17 -60.05 -40.22
C SER A 13 -46.68 -59.71 -40.25
N PRO A 14 -46.17 -58.88 -41.19
CA PRO A 14 -44.90 -58.23 -40.93
C PRO A 14 -45.07 -57.44 -39.63
N SER A 15 -44.19 -57.74 -38.68
CA SER A 15 -44.01 -56.97 -37.46
C SER A 15 -44.06 -55.47 -37.78
N ARG A 16 -44.79 -54.71 -36.98
CA ARG A 16 -44.70 -53.24 -36.98
C ARG A 16 -43.26 -52.87 -36.60
N ASP A 17 -42.38 -52.76 -37.59
CA ASP A 17 -41.18 -51.96 -37.47
C ASP A 17 -41.66 -50.52 -37.28
N SER A 18 -41.59 -50.05 -36.04
CA SER A 18 -41.88 -48.68 -35.65
C SER A 18 -40.84 -47.76 -36.28
N ALA A 19 -41.13 -47.24 -37.47
CA ALA A 19 -40.33 -46.18 -38.07
C ALA A 19 -40.37 -44.95 -37.16
N LEU A 20 -39.19 -44.45 -36.75
CA LEU A 20 -39.03 -43.18 -36.06
C LEU A 20 -39.64 -42.06 -36.93
N PRO A 21 -40.41 -41.13 -36.37
CA PRO A 21 -41.06 -40.09 -37.18
C PRO A 21 -40.09 -39.12 -37.86
N ASP A 22 -40.45 -38.68 -39.08
CA ASP A 22 -39.57 -37.98 -40.03
C ASP A 22 -38.92 -36.67 -39.53
N TRP A 23 -39.46 -36.05 -38.48
CA TRP A 23 -38.90 -34.84 -37.88
C TRP A 23 -37.81 -35.10 -36.82
N LEU A 24 -37.63 -36.36 -36.40
CA LEU A 24 -36.57 -36.72 -35.44
C LEU A 24 -35.22 -36.78 -36.15
N LEU A 25 -34.34 -35.86 -35.80
CA LEU A 25 -33.01 -35.78 -36.37
C LEU A 25 -31.97 -36.38 -35.42
N ALA A 26 -31.44 -37.55 -35.75
CA ALA A 26 -30.37 -38.19 -34.97
C ALA A 26 -29.11 -37.30 -34.85
N SER A 27 -28.88 -36.40 -35.81
CA SER A 27 -27.78 -35.43 -35.78
C SER A 27 -27.87 -34.43 -34.64
N LYS A 28 -29.05 -34.22 -34.03
CA LYS A 28 -29.21 -33.38 -32.82
C LYS A 28 -28.72 -34.06 -31.54
N LEU A 29 -28.50 -35.38 -31.57
CA LEU A 29 -28.19 -36.21 -30.39
C LEU A 29 -26.69 -36.40 -30.15
N GLU A 30 -25.85 -35.86 -31.03
CA GLU A 30 -24.40 -35.92 -30.90
C GLU A 30 -23.82 -34.51 -30.85
N PRO A 31 -22.76 -34.28 -30.06
CA PRO A 31 -22.07 -33.00 -30.06
C PRO A 31 -21.45 -32.72 -31.42
N PRO A 32 -21.35 -31.45 -31.84
CA PRO A 32 -20.60 -31.10 -33.03
C PRO A 32 -19.13 -31.53 -32.87
N LEU A 33 -18.52 -31.99 -33.98
CA LEU A 33 -17.14 -32.46 -33.97
C LEU A 33 -16.21 -31.37 -33.41
N PRO A 34 -15.35 -31.71 -32.42
CA PRO A 34 -14.41 -30.74 -31.86
C PRO A 34 -13.46 -30.26 -32.97
N ARG A 35 -13.29 -28.93 -33.07
CA ARG A 35 -12.38 -28.33 -34.06
C ARG A 35 -10.94 -28.72 -33.74
N ALA A 36 -10.16 -29.04 -34.76
CA ALA A 36 -8.71 -29.27 -34.62
C ALA A 36 -8.05 -28.03 -34.00
N GLY A 37 -7.33 -28.20 -32.89
CA GLY A 37 -6.69 -27.11 -32.15
C GLY A 37 -7.57 -26.41 -31.09
N ALA A 38 -8.70 -27.00 -30.68
CA ALA A 38 -9.43 -26.54 -29.50
C ALA A 38 -8.60 -26.71 -28.21
N VAL A 39 -8.53 -25.66 -27.39
CA VAL A 39 -7.81 -25.67 -26.11
C VAL A 39 -8.58 -26.48 -25.06
N VAL A 40 -7.87 -27.35 -24.34
CA VAL A 40 -8.44 -28.16 -23.25
C VAL A 40 -8.61 -27.30 -22.00
N ARG A 41 -9.85 -27.14 -21.53
CA ARG A 41 -10.20 -26.25 -20.41
C ARG A 41 -10.22 -27.00 -19.06
N GLY A 42 -9.07 -27.52 -18.62
CA GLY A 42 -8.97 -28.47 -17.49
C GLY A 42 -9.66 -28.04 -16.19
N ALA A 43 -9.48 -26.78 -15.79
CA ALA A 43 -10.12 -26.25 -14.57
C ALA A 43 -11.65 -26.18 -14.69
N LEU A 44 -12.18 -25.76 -15.84
CA LEU A 44 -13.62 -25.72 -16.10
C LEU A 44 -14.25 -27.11 -16.20
N LEU A 45 -13.53 -28.06 -16.81
CA LEU A 45 -13.98 -29.45 -16.85
C LEU A 45 -14.09 -30.06 -15.44
N ALA A 46 -13.12 -29.75 -14.56
CA ALA A 46 -13.20 -30.13 -13.15
C ALA A 46 -14.36 -29.42 -12.41
N ALA A 47 -14.61 -28.15 -12.72
CA ALA A 47 -15.74 -27.41 -12.16
C ALA A 47 -17.10 -28.01 -12.59
N LEU A 48 -17.24 -28.40 -13.86
CA LEU A 48 -18.41 -29.11 -14.38
C LEU A 48 -18.57 -30.48 -13.71
N ASP A 49 -17.48 -31.19 -13.46
CA ASP A 49 -17.51 -32.45 -12.72
C ASP A 49 -18.02 -32.28 -11.29
N HIS A 50 -17.57 -31.24 -10.60
CA HIS A 50 -18.07 -30.94 -9.26
C HIS A 50 -19.53 -30.47 -9.28
N ALA A 51 -19.92 -29.71 -10.30
CA ALA A 51 -21.29 -29.23 -10.50
C ALA A 51 -22.29 -30.37 -10.70
N GLN A 52 -21.85 -31.56 -11.14
CA GLN A 52 -22.68 -32.75 -11.19
C GLN A 52 -23.27 -33.11 -9.83
N ALA A 53 -22.74 -32.66 -8.69
CA ALA A 53 -23.38 -32.93 -7.40
C ALA A 53 -24.79 -32.31 -7.29
N ARG A 54 -25.09 -31.27 -8.07
CA ARG A 54 -26.39 -30.58 -8.10
C ARG A 54 -27.24 -31.09 -9.27
N PRO A 55 -28.58 -31.02 -9.20
CA PRO A 55 -29.45 -31.47 -10.29
C PRO A 55 -29.42 -30.56 -11.53
N LEU A 56 -29.07 -29.27 -11.39
CA LEU A 56 -29.03 -28.31 -12.50
C LEU A 56 -27.71 -27.52 -12.54
N THR A 57 -27.09 -27.46 -13.71
CA THR A 57 -26.01 -26.52 -14.05
C THR A 57 -26.49 -25.57 -15.15
N LEU A 58 -26.34 -24.27 -14.91
CA LEU A 58 -26.60 -23.23 -15.89
C LEU A 58 -25.28 -22.65 -16.41
N LEU A 59 -25.00 -22.87 -17.70
CA LEU A 59 -23.89 -22.27 -18.43
C LEU A 59 -24.41 -21.07 -19.22
N LEU A 60 -24.36 -19.89 -18.58
CA LEU A 60 -24.90 -18.64 -19.11
C LEU A 60 -23.77 -17.77 -19.65
N ALA A 61 -23.65 -17.69 -20.97
CA ALA A 61 -22.68 -16.80 -21.59
C ALA A 61 -23.06 -16.38 -23.02
N PRO A 62 -22.50 -15.27 -23.52
CA PRO A 62 -22.76 -14.77 -24.87
C PRO A 62 -22.27 -15.70 -25.98
N PRO A 63 -22.61 -15.43 -27.25
CA PRO A 63 -21.97 -16.10 -28.37
C PRO A 63 -20.45 -15.87 -28.35
N GLY A 64 -19.69 -16.91 -28.69
CA GLY A 64 -18.24 -16.84 -28.80
C GLY A 64 -17.42 -17.06 -27.53
N PHE A 65 -18.07 -17.36 -26.39
CA PHE A 65 -17.38 -17.80 -25.16
C PHE A 65 -17.07 -19.31 -25.10
N GLY A 66 -17.28 -20.04 -26.21
CA GLY A 66 -16.89 -21.44 -26.31
C GLY A 66 -17.76 -22.44 -25.54
N LYS A 67 -19.02 -22.08 -25.20
CA LYS A 67 -19.97 -22.95 -24.48
C LYS A 67 -20.07 -24.35 -25.09
N THR A 68 -20.48 -24.45 -26.35
CA THR A 68 -20.60 -25.73 -27.08
C THR A 68 -19.28 -26.49 -27.13
N THR A 69 -18.14 -25.80 -27.32
CA THR A 69 -16.81 -26.43 -27.33
C THR A 69 -16.46 -27.05 -25.97
N LEU A 70 -16.72 -26.34 -24.87
CA LEU A 70 -16.50 -26.85 -23.51
C LEU A 70 -17.40 -28.06 -23.24
N LEU A 71 -18.66 -27.99 -23.64
CA LEU A 71 -19.62 -29.07 -23.44
C LEU A 71 -19.30 -30.31 -24.27
N ALA A 72 -18.80 -30.15 -25.50
CA ALA A 72 -18.32 -31.25 -26.32
C ALA A 72 -17.10 -31.95 -25.68
N GLN A 73 -16.17 -31.19 -25.09
CA GLN A 73 -15.03 -31.75 -24.33
C GLN A 73 -15.51 -32.51 -23.09
N TRP A 74 -16.44 -31.92 -22.35
CA TRP A 74 -17.01 -32.56 -21.16
C TRP A 74 -17.79 -33.83 -21.51
N HIS A 75 -18.59 -33.82 -22.58
CA HIS A 75 -19.28 -34.99 -23.11
C HIS A 75 -18.29 -36.13 -23.43
N ALA A 76 -17.18 -35.82 -24.12
CA ALA A 76 -16.14 -36.81 -24.41
C ALA A 76 -15.50 -37.39 -23.13
N GLN A 77 -15.23 -36.54 -22.14
CA GLN A 77 -14.69 -36.95 -20.84
C GLN A 77 -15.67 -37.83 -20.04
N LEU A 78 -16.97 -37.52 -20.07
CA LEU A 78 -18.00 -38.33 -19.42
C LEU A 78 -18.16 -39.69 -20.10
N ARG A 79 -18.12 -39.75 -21.44
CA ARG A 79 -18.17 -41.03 -22.18
C ARG A 79 -17.02 -41.97 -21.86
N ALA A 80 -15.84 -41.43 -21.52
CA ALA A 80 -14.69 -42.23 -21.14
C ALA A 80 -14.80 -42.84 -19.73
N ARG A 81 -15.83 -42.49 -18.94
CA ARG A 81 -16.05 -42.98 -17.57
C ARG A 81 -17.10 -44.08 -17.52
N ASP A 82 -16.88 -45.09 -16.67
CA ASP A 82 -17.78 -46.24 -16.58
C ASP A 82 -19.07 -46.00 -15.78
N HIS A 83 -19.14 -44.97 -14.93
CA HIS A 83 -20.19 -44.81 -13.92
C HIS A 83 -21.29 -43.78 -14.28
N THR A 84 -21.11 -43.00 -15.34
CA THR A 84 -22.06 -41.96 -15.77
C THR A 84 -22.33 -42.10 -17.26
N ALA A 85 -23.61 -42.13 -17.64
CA ALA A 85 -24.01 -42.00 -19.02
C ALA A 85 -24.28 -40.53 -19.35
N VAL A 86 -24.07 -40.14 -20.60
CA VAL A 86 -24.27 -38.76 -21.05
C VAL A 86 -25.19 -38.75 -22.27
N ALA A 87 -26.16 -37.84 -22.27
CA ALA A 87 -27.05 -37.54 -23.38
C ALA A 87 -26.78 -36.11 -23.86
N TRP A 88 -26.76 -35.92 -25.18
CA TRP A 88 -26.62 -34.61 -25.81
C TRP A 88 -27.89 -34.28 -26.58
N LEU A 89 -28.33 -33.02 -26.53
CA LEU A 89 -29.40 -32.50 -27.37
C LEU A 89 -29.09 -31.06 -27.79
N SER A 90 -28.89 -30.84 -29.09
CA SER A 90 -28.82 -29.50 -29.70
C SER A 90 -30.22 -29.02 -30.06
N LEU A 91 -30.60 -27.86 -29.52
CA LEU A 91 -31.93 -27.29 -29.66
C LEU A 91 -32.01 -26.25 -30.79
N ASP A 92 -33.17 -26.14 -31.44
CA ASP A 92 -33.52 -25.05 -32.35
C ASP A 92 -34.93 -24.50 -32.06
N GLU A 93 -35.39 -23.54 -32.85
CA GLU A 93 -36.69 -22.88 -32.67
C GLU A 93 -37.87 -23.86 -32.81
N GLU A 94 -37.71 -24.94 -33.58
CA GLU A 94 -38.76 -25.93 -33.79
C GLU A 94 -38.99 -26.82 -32.56
N ASP A 95 -38.00 -26.93 -31.67
CA ASP A 95 -38.09 -27.62 -30.40
C ASP A 95 -38.87 -26.82 -29.33
N ALA A 96 -39.34 -25.61 -29.64
CA ALA A 96 -40.24 -24.84 -28.76
C ALA A 96 -41.59 -25.56 -28.54
N ASP A 97 -41.96 -26.45 -29.47
CA ASP A 97 -43.08 -27.38 -29.33
C ASP A 97 -42.77 -28.50 -28.33
N ALA A 98 -43.62 -28.64 -27.32
CA ALA A 98 -43.38 -29.55 -26.21
C ALA A 98 -43.30 -31.03 -26.63
N ALA A 99 -44.07 -31.46 -27.63
CA ALA A 99 -44.05 -32.84 -28.09
C ALA A 99 -42.75 -33.15 -28.85
N ARG A 100 -42.26 -32.17 -29.64
CA ARG A 100 -40.96 -32.27 -30.32
C ARG A 100 -39.80 -32.33 -29.33
N PHE A 101 -39.76 -31.40 -28.38
CA PHE A 101 -38.75 -31.38 -27.33
C PHE A 101 -38.71 -32.70 -26.55
N LEU A 102 -39.86 -33.16 -26.06
CA LEU A 102 -39.94 -34.40 -25.27
C LEU A 102 -39.56 -35.63 -26.10
N GLY A 103 -39.89 -35.67 -27.40
CA GLY A 103 -39.48 -36.76 -28.28
C GLY A 103 -37.97 -36.79 -28.54
N HIS A 104 -37.36 -35.65 -28.84
CA HIS A 104 -35.90 -35.55 -28.98
C HIS A 104 -35.18 -35.89 -27.67
N LEU A 105 -35.70 -35.40 -26.54
CA LEU A 105 -35.16 -35.70 -25.21
C LEU A 105 -35.29 -37.19 -24.87
N ALA A 106 -36.45 -37.81 -25.15
CA ALA A 106 -36.68 -39.25 -24.93
C ALA A 106 -35.65 -40.10 -25.68
N LEU A 107 -35.37 -39.73 -26.94
CA LEU A 107 -34.39 -40.41 -27.77
C LEU A 107 -32.97 -40.18 -27.24
N ALA A 108 -32.60 -38.94 -26.88
CA ALA A 108 -31.29 -38.62 -26.31
C ALA A 108 -30.99 -39.45 -25.05
N ILE A 109 -31.94 -39.54 -24.10
CA ILE A 109 -31.74 -40.30 -22.85
C ILE A 109 -31.80 -41.82 -23.08
N GLN A 110 -32.56 -42.28 -24.07
CA GLN A 110 -32.58 -43.69 -24.47
C GLN A 110 -31.19 -44.12 -24.99
N HIS A 111 -30.55 -43.30 -25.82
CA HIS A 111 -29.17 -43.52 -26.29
C HIS A 111 -28.15 -43.53 -25.14
N ALA A 112 -28.45 -42.85 -24.03
CA ALA A 112 -27.65 -42.88 -22.80
C ALA A 112 -27.99 -44.07 -21.87
N GLY A 113 -28.90 -44.97 -22.27
CA GLY A 113 -29.21 -46.19 -21.52
C GLY A 113 -30.41 -46.09 -20.56
N ALA A 114 -31.29 -45.11 -20.73
CA ALA A 114 -32.61 -45.12 -20.09
C ALA A 114 -33.50 -46.24 -20.66
N ASP A 115 -34.55 -46.63 -19.94
CA ASP A 115 -35.45 -47.73 -20.32
C ASP A 115 -36.07 -47.52 -21.72
N PRO A 116 -35.72 -48.34 -22.72
CA PRO A 116 -36.19 -48.17 -24.09
C PRO A 116 -37.72 -48.26 -24.22
N ALA A 117 -38.40 -49.04 -23.39
CA ALA A 117 -39.85 -49.20 -23.46
C ALA A 117 -40.56 -47.93 -22.99
N LEU A 118 -40.05 -47.29 -21.94
CA LEU A 118 -40.61 -46.03 -21.42
C LEU A 118 -40.29 -44.85 -22.35
N CYS A 119 -39.08 -44.80 -22.92
CA CYS A 119 -38.73 -43.78 -23.93
C CYS A 119 -39.58 -43.94 -25.21
N ALA A 120 -39.79 -45.17 -25.67
CA ALA A 120 -40.67 -45.44 -26.81
C ALA A 120 -42.12 -45.01 -26.50
N ALA A 121 -42.64 -45.21 -25.28
CA ALA A 121 -43.99 -44.80 -24.93
C ALA A 121 -44.20 -43.27 -25.10
N VAL A 122 -43.19 -42.46 -24.78
CA VAL A 122 -43.23 -41.00 -24.99
C VAL A 122 -43.24 -40.65 -26.48
N LEU A 123 -42.53 -41.41 -27.32
CA LEU A 123 -42.50 -41.20 -28.77
C LEU A 123 -43.82 -41.59 -29.46
N HIS A 124 -44.54 -42.58 -28.93
CA HIS A 124 -45.77 -43.12 -29.53
C HIS A 124 -47.04 -42.40 -29.05
N ASN A 125 -47.04 -41.81 -27.85
CA ASN A 125 -48.21 -41.14 -27.24
C ASN A 125 -48.13 -39.62 -27.36
N ARG A 126 -48.09 -39.09 -28.59
CA ARG A 126 -47.83 -37.67 -28.89
C ARG A 126 -49.00 -36.73 -28.61
N ASP A 127 -50.23 -37.25 -28.60
CA ASP A 127 -51.45 -36.47 -28.37
C ASP A 127 -51.80 -36.31 -26.88
N GLN A 128 -50.96 -36.83 -25.97
CA GLN A 128 -51.14 -36.73 -24.52
C GLN A 128 -50.59 -35.43 -23.97
N ASP A 129 -51.04 -35.05 -22.77
CA ASP A 129 -50.52 -33.88 -22.05
C ASP A 129 -48.99 -34.01 -21.88
N PRO A 130 -48.19 -33.02 -22.34
CA PRO A 130 -46.74 -33.01 -22.16
C PRO A 130 -46.29 -33.26 -20.70
N ARG A 131 -47.12 -32.90 -19.72
CA ARG A 131 -46.89 -33.15 -18.29
C ARG A 131 -46.95 -34.64 -17.92
N GLU A 132 -47.75 -35.43 -18.61
CA GLU A 132 -47.79 -36.88 -18.43
C GLU A 132 -46.56 -37.52 -19.09
N ALA A 133 -46.23 -37.09 -20.30
CA ALA A 133 -45.06 -37.55 -21.04
C ALA A 133 -43.74 -37.32 -20.27
N VAL A 134 -43.53 -36.13 -19.68
CA VAL A 134 -42.34 -35.88 -18.84
C VAL A 134 -42.32 -36.75 -17.57
N THR A 135 -43.48 -37.12 -17.02
CA THR A 135 -43.57 -38.03 -15.87
C THR A 135 -43.10 -39.44 -16.24
N VAL A 136 -43.39 -39.89 -17.47
CA VAL A 136 -42.87 -41.15 -18.02
C VAL A 136 -41.35 -41.08 -18.19
N LEU A 137 -40.80 -39.95 -18.69
CA LEU A 137 -39.35 -39.74 -18.78
C LEU A 137 -38.67 -39.77 -17.42
N ILE A 138 -39.24 -39.12 -16.40
CA ILE A 138 -38.73 -39.16 -15.02
C ILE A 138 -38.64 -40.61 -14.52
N ARG A 139 -39.65 -41.44 -14.84
CA ARG A 139 -39.63 -42.87 -14.48
C ARG A 139 -38.50 -43.60 -15.20
N ALA A 140 -38.31 -43.36 -16.50
CA ALA A 140 -37.25 -43.96 -17.30
C ALA A 140 -35.85 -43.59 -16.78
N LEU A 141 -35.65 -42.34 -16.33
CA LEU A 141 -34.41 -41.86 -15.74
C LEU A 141 -34.13 -42.50 -14.38
N ARG A 142 -35.16 -42.73 -13.56
CA ARG A 142 -35.00 -43.35 -12.23
C ARG A 142 -34.70 -44.84 -12.30
N THR A 143 -35.16 -45.54 -13.34
CA THR A 143 -34.88 -46.97 -13.57
C THR A 143 -33.58 -47.22 -14.35
N ALA A 144 -32.96 -46.19 -14.92
CA ALA A 144 -31.72 -46.30 -15.67
C ALA A 144 -30.59 -46.91 -14.81
N PRO A 145 -29.75 -47.81 -15.37
CA PRO A 145 -28.72 -48.53 -14.61
C PRO A 145 -27.58 -47.61 -14.12
N ARG A 146 -27.34 -46.50 -14.81
CA ARG A 146 -26.33 -45.50 -14.51
C ARG A 146 -26.96 -44.13 -14.30
N ARG A 147 -26.24 -43.24 -13.64
CA ARG A 147 -26.60 -41.82 -13.60
C ARG A 147 -26.54 -41.24 -15.01
N ILE A 148 -27.50 -40.41 -15.39
CA ILE A 148 -27.55 -39.76 -16.71
C ILE A 148 -27.34 -38.25 -16.56
N SER A 149 -26.31 -37.73 -17.23
CA SER A 149 -26.09 -36.30 -17.42
C SER A 149 -26.63 -35.88 -18.79
N VAL A 150 -27.57 -34.94 -18.82
CA VAL A 150 -28.22 -34.45 -20.04
C VAL A 150 -27.73 -33.04 -20.33
N ILE A 151 -27.13 -32.85 -21.51
CA ILE A 151 -26.65 -31.56 -22.00
C ILE A 151 -27.67 -31.02 -23.01
N LEU A 152 -28.26 -29.87 -22.70
CA LEU A 152 -29.12 -29.11 -23.59
C LEU A 152 -28.34 -27.90 -24.10
N ASP A 153 -27.92 -27.94 -25.37
CA ASP A 153 -27.17 -26.86 -26.00
C ASP A 153 -28.10 -25.93 -26.80
N ASP A 154 -27.76 -24.63 -26.84
CA ASP A 154 -28.57 -23.57 -27.46
C ASP A 154 -30.01 -23.43 -26.88
N TYR A 155 -30.16 -23.58 -25.56
CA TYR A 155 -31.46 -23.51 -24.86
C TYR A 155 -32.20 -22.17 -25.04
N ASP A 156 -31.48 -21.07 -25.32
CA ASP A 156 -32.08 -19.75 -25.58
C ASP A 156 -33.00 -19.70 -26.81
N ARG A 157 -32.91 -20.67 -27.73
CA ARG A 157 -33.72 -20.70 -28.96
C ARG A 157 -35.18 -21.10 -28.74
N LEU A 158 -35.51 -21.71 -27.60
CA LEU A 158 -36.85 -22.28 -27.35
C LEU A 158 -37.91 -21.21 -27.04
N GLY A 159 -37.57 -20.22 -26.20
CA GLY A 159 -38.49 -19.13 -25.81
C GLY A 159 -39.87 -19.57 -25.28
N SER A 160 -40.01 -20.79 -24.76
CA SER A 160 -41.30 -21.46 -24.53
C SER A 160 -41.52 -21.79 -23.04
N GLY A 161 -42.50 -21.13 -22.42
CA GLY A 161 -42.79 -21.30 -20.99
C GLY A 161 -43.26 -22.71 -20.61
N ILE A 162 -43.88 -23.45 -21.54
CA ILE A 162 -44.23 -24.85 -21.30
C ILE A 162 -42.98 -25.73 -21.23
N VAL A 163 -41.96 -25.49 -22.06
CA VAL A 163 -40.71 -26.27 -22.00
C VAL A 163 -39.93 -25.95 -20.72
N ASP A 164 -39.89 -24.68 -20.30
CA ASP A 164 -39.31 -24.30 -19.00
C ASP A 164 -40.00 -25.02 -17.83
N GLU A 165 -41.33 -25.16 -17.86
CA GLU A 165 -42.08 -25.92 -16.87
C GLU A 165 -41.69 -27.41 -16.86
N LEU A 166 -41.56 -28.03 -18.04
CA LEU A 166 -41.17 -29.44 -18.17
C LEU A 166 -39.74 -29.68 -17.67
N VAL A 167 -38.82 -28.79 -18.00
CA VAL A 167 -37.43 -28.81 -17.51
C VAL A 167 -37.39 -28.66 -15.99
N LEU A 168 -38.17 -27.74 -15.42
CA LEU A 168 -38.27 -27.58 -13.97
C LEU A 168 -38.76 -28.87 -13.30
N ARG A 169 -39.79 -29.53 -13.85
CA ARG A 169 -40.27 -30.81 -13.32
C ARG A 169 -39.22 -31.91 -13.39
N LEU A 170 -38.38 -31.94 -14.43
CA LEU A 170 -37.24 -32.87 -14.51
C LEU A 170 -36.20 -32.59 -13.41
N VAL A 171 -35.88 -31.32 -13.15
CA VAL A 171 -34.95 -30.92 -12.08
C VAL A 171 -35.49 -31.32 -10.69
N GLU A 172 -36.77 -31.07 -10.44
CA GLU A 172 -37.39 -31.33 -9.13
C GLU A 172 -37.63 -32.82 -8.84
N HIS A 173 -37.92 -33.61 -9.88
CA HIS A 173 -38.34 -35.02 -9.71
C HIS A 173 -37.37 -36.06 -10.26
N GLY A 174 -36.32 -35.65 -10.99
CA GLY A 174 -35.29 -36.54 -11.52
C GLY A 174 -34.45 -37.23 -10.45
N GLY A 175 -34.34 -36.62 -9.26
CA GLY A 175 -33.57 -37.13 -8.12
C GLY A 175 -32.07 -37.24 -8.42
N GLY A 176 -31.32 -37.98 -7.59
CA GLY A 176 -29.86 -38.11 -7.74
C GLY A 176 -29.38 -38.88 -8.98
N ARG A 177 -30.30 -39.37 -9.84
CA ARG A 177 -29.98 -40.10 -11.07
C ARG A 177 -29.89 -39.19 -12.30
N LEU A 178 -30.35 -37.94 -12.21
CA LEU A 178 -30.30 -36.96 -13.28
C LEU A 178 -29.34 -35.81 -12.93
N HIS A 179 -28.62 -35.33 -13.93
CA HIS A 179 -28.00 -34.02 -13.93
C HIS A 179 -28.37 -33.32 -15.23
N LEU A 180 -28.92 -32.10 -15.15
CA LEU A 180 -29.22 -31.28 -16.32
C LEU A 180 -28.21 -30.16 -16.44
N LEU A 181 -27.65 -30.00 -17.63
CA LEU A 181 -26.84 -28.84 -17.99
C LEU A 181 -27.53 -28.06 -19.10
N LEU A 182 -27.82 -26.78 -18.84
CA LEU A 182 -28.40 -25.86 -19.81
C LEU A 182 -27.34 -24.88 -20.30
N ALA A 183 -27.04 -24.92 -21.60
CA ALA A 183 -26.21 -23.90 -22.26
C ALA A 183 -27.14 -22.86 -22.88
N THR A 184 -27.01 -21.60 -22.47
CA THR A 184 -27.92 -20.53 -22.90
C THR A 184 -27.21 -19.19 -22.99
N ARG A 185 -27.74 -18.31 -23.85
CA ARG A 185 -27.35 -16.90 -23.95
C ARG A 185 -28.20 -15.99 -23.07
N ARG A 186 -29.41 -16.43 -22.70
CA ARG A 186 -30.40 -15.65 -21.93
C ARG A 186 -30.77 -16.40 -20.65
N VAL A 187 -31.17 -15.65 -19.63
CA VAL A 187 -31.67 -16.25 -18.39
C VAL A 187 -33.00 -16.98 -18.70
N PRO A 188 -33.11 -18.30 -18.48
CA PRO A 188 -34.35 -19.02 -18.74
C PRO A 188 -35.40 -18.65 -17.69
N ALA A 189 -36.70 -18.81 -18.00
CA ALA A 189 -37.79 -18.46 -17.07
C ALA A 189 -37.99 -19.53 -15.97
N LEU A 190 -36.88 -19.99 -15.38
CA LEU A 190 -36.82 -20.90 -14.26
C LEU A 190 -36.74 -20.11 -12.94
N PRO A 191 -37.25 -20.64 -11.82
CA PRO A 191 -37.15 -20.00 -10.51
C PRO A 191 -35.74 -20.14 -9.92
N LEU A 192 -34.74 -19.52 -10.57
CA LEU A 192 -33.32 -19.72 -10.29
C LEU A 192 -32.91 -19.32 -8.87
N ALA A 193 -33.53 -18.30 -8.27
CA ALA A 193 -33.28 -17.91 -6.88
C ALA A 193 -33.71 -18.99 -5.88
N ARG A 194 -34.87 -19.63 -6.13
CA ARG A 194 -35.36 -20.75 -5.31
C ARG A 194 -34.42 -21.96 -5.42
N LEU A 195 -33.99 -22.29 -6.63
CA LEU A 195 -33.08 -23.41 -6.88
C LEU A 195 -31.70 -23.17 -6.25
N ASP A 196 -31.22 -21.93 -6.24
CA ASP A 196 -29.95 -21.55 -5.61
C ASP A 196 -30.02 -21.69 -4.08
N LEU A 197 -31.09 -21.18 -3.44
CA LEU A 197 -31.33 -21.33 -2.00
C LEU A 197 -31.45 -22.81 -1.55
N GLN A 198 -31.94 -23.68 -2.43
CA GLN A 198 -32.05 -25.12 -2.19
C GLN A 198 -30.78 -25.90 -2.52
N ALA A 199 -29.68 -25.21 -2.87
CA ALA A 199 -28.43 -25.79 -3.34
C ALA A 199 -28.59 -26.75 -4.55
N GLN A 200 -29.60 -26.49 -5.39
CA GLN A 200 -29.94 -27.29 -6.57
C GLN A 200 -29.32 -26.77 -7.88
N LEU A 201 -28.75 -25.56 -7.87
CA LEU A 201 -28.24 -24.88 -9.05
C LEU A 201 -26.73 -24.60 -8.95
N SER A 202 -25.97 -24.95 -9.98
CA SER A 202 -24.60 -24.46 -10.22
C SER A 202 -24.62 -23.44 -11.37
N ARG A 203 -23.86 -22.34 -11.28
CA ARG A 203 -23.79 -21.32 -12.35
C ARG A 203 -22.36 -21.13 -12.85
N LEU A 204 -22.18 -21.12 -14.16
CA LEU A 204 -20.93 -20.77 -14.84
C LEU A 204 -21.22 -19.63 -15.82
N GLY A 205 -20.46 -18.55 -15.71
CA GLY A 205 -20.64 -17.31 -16.47
C GLY A 205 -19.47 -16.99 -17.42
N SER A 206 -19.59 -15.85 -18.12
CA SER A 206 -18.57 -15.37 -19.06
C SER A 206 -17.19 -15.16 -18.39
N ALA A 207 -17.15 -14.70 -17.13
CA ALA A 207 -15.90 -14.47 -16.40
C ALA A 207 -15.11 -15.77 -16.19
N GLN A 208 -15.78 -16.89 -15.88
CA GLN A 208 -15.13 -18.19 -15.77
C GLN A 208 -14.77 -18.78 -17.15
N LEU A 209 -15.53 -18.46 -18.19
CA LEU A 209 -15.30 -18.95 -19.56
C LEU A 209 -14.20 -18.18 -20.32
N ALA A 210 -13.80 -17.00 -19.85
CA ALA A 210 -12.66 -16.28 -20.40
C ALA A 210 -11.40 -17.16 -20.34
N LEU A 211 -10.59 -17.17 -21.40
CA LEU A 211 -9.32 -17.89 -21.44
C LEU A 211 -8.32 -17.20 -20.53
N ASP A 212 -7.64 -17.98 -19.69
CA ASP A 212 -6.49 -17.50 -18.93
C ASP A 212 -5.23 -17.40 -19.80
N GLU A 213 -4.11 -17.00 -19.21
CA GLU A 213 -2.83 -16.84 -19.91
C GLU A 213 -2.34 -18.14 -20.57
N GLN A 214 -2.45 -19.26 -19.86
CA GLN A 214 -2.00 -20.57 -20.34
C GLN A 214 -2.89 -21.06 -21.48
N GLU A 215 -4.20 -20.88 -21.33
CA GLU A 215 -5.19 -21.29 -22.32
C GLU A 215 -5.11 -20.39 -23.58
N ALA A 216 -4.85 -19.09 -23.43
CA ALA A 216 -4.62 -18.18 -24.54
C ALA A 216 -3.31 -18.50 -25.28
N GLN A 217 -2.21 -18.77 -24.58
CA GLN A 217 -0.97 -19.24 -25.20
C GLN A 217 -1.18 -20.54 -25.98
N ALA A 218 -1.94 -21.49 -25.42
CA ALA A 218 -2.27 -22.74 -26.09
C ALA A 218 -3.11 -22.52 -27.36
N LEU A 219 -4.03 -21.55 -27.36
CA LEU A 219 -4.85 -21.22 -28.52
C LEU A 219 -4.02 -20.56 -29.63
N LEU A 220 -3.18 -19.59 -29.26
CA LEU A 220 -2.37 -18.78 -30.17
C LEU A 220 -1.16 -19.57 -30.72
N GLY A 221 -0.67 -20.55 -29.96
CA GLY A 221 0.43 -21.43 -30.30
C GLY A 221 1.77 -21.01 -29.67
N PRO A 222 2.72 -21.95 -29.51
CA PRO A 222 3.99 -21.72 -28.82
C PRO A 222 4.91 -20.70 -29.51
N GLN A 223 4.68 -20.41 -30.78
CA GLN A 223 5.46 -19.47 -31.58
C GLN A 223 5.13 -17.99 -31.29
N VAL A 224 4.08 -17.69 -30.53
CA VAL A 224 3.70 -16.32 -30.17
C VAL A 224 4.40 -15.94 -28.84
N PRO A 225 5.20 -14.85 -28.79
CA PRO A 225 5.88 -14.43 -27.57
C PRO A 225 4.91 -14.06 -26.44
N ALA A 226 5.28 -14.37 -25.19
CA ALA A 226 4.46 -14.07 -24.01
C ALA A 226 4.01 -12.59 -23.91
N PRO A 227 4.86 -11.57 -24.17
CA PRO A 227 4.42 -10.17 -24.14
C PRO A 227 3.28 -9.84 -25.12
N VAL A 228 3.22 -10.56 -26.25
CA VAL A 228 2.15 -10.41 -27.26
C VAL A 228 0.87 -11.09 -26.79
N VAL A 229 1.00 -12.23 -26.10
CA VAL A 229 -0.14 -12.92 -25.49
C VAL A 229 -0.77 -12.08 -24.38
N ASP A 230 0.06 -11.51 -23.49
CA ASP A 230 -0.39 -10.60 -22.43
C ASP A 230 -1.13 -9.38 -23.01
N GLU A 231 -0.61 -8.83 -24.10
CA GLU A 231 -1.23 -7.71 -24.78
C GLU A 231 -2.59 -8.08 -25.39
N LEU A 232 -2.68 -9.23 -26.09
CA LEU A 232 -3.94 -9.72 -26.64
C LEU A 232 -4.94 -10.05 -25.54
N LEU A 233 -4.51 -10.64 -24.43
CA LEU A 233 -5.36 -10.90 -23.27
C LEU A 233 -5.93 -9.61 -22.67
N ARG A 234 -5.12 -8.56 -22.58
CA ARG A 234 -5.57 -7.25 -22.10
C ARG A 234 -6.65 -6.64 -23.00
N TYR A 235 -6.57 -6.78 -24.32
CA TYR A 235 -7.56 -6.25 -25.27
C TYR A 235 -8.80 -7.14 -25.42
N THR A 236 -8.62 -8.45 -25.38
CA THR A 236 -9.68 -9.44 -25.57
C THR A 236 -10.37 -9.82 -24.26
N GLU A 237 -9.79 -9.47 -23.11
CA GLU A 237 -10.21 -9.92 -21.77
C GLU A 237 -10.45 -11.44 -21.70
N GLY A 238 -9.64 -12.21 -22.43
CA GLY A 238 -9.77 -13.67 -22.54
C GLY A 238 -10.92 -14.15 -23.42
N TRP A 239 -11.60 -13.29 -24.18
CA TRP A 239 -12.72 -13.67 -25.04
C TRP A 239 -12.28 -14.68 -26.13
N PRO A 240 -12.75 -15.95 -26.10
CA PRO A 240 -12.23 -17.02 -26.95
C PRO A 240 -12.34 -16.76 -28.46
N VAL A 241 -13.45 -16.18 -28.91
CA VAL A 241 -13.61 -15.85 -30.34
C VAL A 241 -12.66 -14.72 -30.77
N ALA A 242 -12.47 -13.68 -29.95
CA ALA A 242 -11.52 -12.64 -30.31
C ALA A 242 -10.08 -13.15 -30.34
N LEU A 243 -9.68 -14.01 -29.40
CA LEU A 243 -8.36 -14.64 -29.43
C LEU A 243 -8.20 -15.61 -30.62
N HIS A 244 -9.26 -16.29 -31.04
CA HIS A 244 -9.23 -17.12 -32.24
C HIS A 244 -9.09 -16.27 -33.52
N LEU A 245 -9.81 -15.15 -33.60
CA LEU A 245 -9.63 -14.18 -34.70
C LEU A 245 -8.23 -13.54 -34.67
N ALA A 246 -7.68 -13.29 -33.47
CA ALA A 246 -6.30 -12.82 -33.31
C ALA A 246 -5.30 -13.83 -33.89
N ARG A 247 -5.48 -15.12 -33.60
CA ARG A 247 -4.68 -16.20 -34.17
C ARG A 247 -4.70 -16.17 -35.71
N LEU A 248 -5.90 -16.15 -36.30
CA LEU A 248 -6.06 -16.10 -37.77
C LEU A 248 -5.41 -14.85 -38.37
N TRP A 249 -5.44 -13.73 -37.65
CA TRP A 249 -4.78 -12.49 -38.08
C TRP A 249 -3.25 -12.60 -38.03
N LEU A 250 -2.70 -13.24 -36.98
CA LEU A 250 -1.27 -13.50 -36.78
C LEU A 250 -0.68 -14.51 -37.78
N GLU A 251 -1.49 -15.40 -38.35
CA GLU A 251 -1.06 -16.37 -39.37
C GLU A 251 -0.56 -15.71 -40.68
N GLY A 252 -0.76 -14.40 -40.85
CA GLY A 252 -0.25 -13.64 -42.00
C GLY A 252 1.15 -12.99 -41.86
N GLY A 253 1.98 -13.44 -40.91
CA GLY A 253 3.44 -13.19 -40.90
C GLY A 253 4.00 -12.39 -39.72
N VAL A 254 5.33 -12.45 -39.54
CA VAL A 254 6.10 -11.92 -38.37
C VAL A 254 5.93 -10.40 -38.15
N GLN A 255 5.73 -9.61 -39.22
CA GLN A 255 5.45 -8.17 -39.09
C GLN A 255 4.19 -7.87 -38.27
N ARG A 256 3.17 -8.73 -38.34
CA ARG A 256 1.92 -8.54 -37.59
C ARG A 256 2.08 -8.80 -36.10
N GLN A 257 3.01 -9.68 -35.71
CA GLN A 257 3.35 -9.93 -34.30
C GLN A 257 3.99 -8.70 -33.63
N GLN A 258 4.70 -7.87 -34.40
CA GLN A 258 5.34 -6.65 -33.90
C GLN A 258 4.38 -5.44 -33.81
N GLU A 259 3.23 -5.51 -34.49
CA GLU A 259 2.25 -4.41 -34.58
C GLU A 259 0.94 -4.68 -33.82
N VAL A 260 0.87 -5.75 -33.00
CA VAL A 260 -0.34 -6.18 -32.27
C VAL A 260 -0.97 -5.03 -31.49
N ALA A 261 -0.17 -4.34 -30.68
CA ALA A 261 -0.54 -3.14 -29.91
C ALA A 261 -1.25 -2.05 -30.74
N ALA A 262 -0.82 -1.87 -31.99
CA ALA A 262 -1.24 -0.74 -32.81
C ALA A 262 -2.43 -1.07 -33.73
N ARG A 263 -2.68 -2.35 -34.02
CA ARG A 263 -3.61 -2.75 -35.09
C ARG A 263 -4.68 -3.76 -34.69
N PHE A 264 -4.48 -4.57 -33.67
CA PHE A 264 -5.50 -5.53 -33.23
C PHE A 264 -6.52 -4.86 -32.29
N SER A 265 -7.50 -4.19 -32.90
CA SER A 265 -8.59 -3.50 -32.22
C SER A 265 -9.95 -3.97 -32.76
N GLY A 266 -11.04 -3.53 -32.14
CA GLY A 266 -12.40 -3.72 -32.68
C GLY A 266 -12.59 -3.17 -34.11
N ARG A 267 -11.63 -2.37 -34.59
CA ARG A 267 -11.60 -1.80 -35.94
C ARG A 267 -11.11 -2.77 -37.02
N SER A 268 -10.65 -3.95 -36.63
CA SER A 268 -10.21 -5.00 -37.56
C SER A 268 -11.40 -5.57 -38.34
N ALA A 269 -11.29 -5.67 -39.67
CA ALA A 269 -12.41 -6.05 -40.54
C ALA A 269 -13.11 -7.37 -40.13
N GLN A 270 -12.35 -8.36 -39.65
CA GLN A 270 -12.88 -9.67 -39.23
C GLN A 270 -13.68 -9.59 -37.92
N ILE A 271 -13.21 -8.80 -36.94
CA ILE A 271 -13.90 -8.59 -35.66
C ILE A 271 -15.15 -7.72 -35.88
N ALA A 272 -15.01 -6.66 -36.68
CA ALA A 272 -16.10 -5.78 -37.04
C ALA A 272 -17.23 -6.52 -37.78
N ALA A 273 -16.89 -7.42 -38.73
CA ALA A 273 -17.88 -8.26 -39.41
C ALA A 273 -18.61 -9.18 -38.44
N TYR A 274 -17.89 -9.87 -37.55
CA TYR A 274 -18.50 -10.72 -36.52
C TYR A 274 -19.42 -9.93 -35.59
N LEU A 275 -18.97 -8.77 -35.06
CA LEU A 275 -19.77 -7.95 -34.17
C LEU A 275 -20.99 -7.35 -34.89
N ALA A 276 -20.86 -6.95 -36.16
CA ALA A 276 -21.99 -6.48 -36.95
C ALA A 276 -23.04 -7.60 -37.11
N GLU A 277 -22.62 -8.80 -37.55
CA GLU A 277 -23.51 -9.93 -37.80
C GLU A 277 -24.14 -10.52 -36.54
N GLN A 278 -23.38 -10.67 -35.45
CA GLN A 278 -23.82 -11.42 -34.27
C GLN A 278 -24.39 -10.55 -33.15
N VAL A 279 -24.22 -9.23 -33.23
CA VAL A 279 -24.55 -8.30 -32.13
C VAL A 279 -25.41 -7.14 -32.62
N ILE A 280 -25.04 -6.47 -33.71
CA ILE A 280 -25.72 -5.22 -34.14
C ILE A 280 -26.95 -5.46 -35.01
N ASN A 281 -26.91 -6.41 -35.94
CA ASN A 281 -27.97 -6.58 -36.95
C ASN A 281 -29.33 -6.95 -36.35
N ASP A 282 -29.35 -7.56 -35.16
CA ASP A 282 -30.57 -7.99 -34.47
C ASP A 282 -31.14 -6.93 -33.50
N LEU A 283 -30.51 -5.75 -33.41
CA LEU A 283 -30.92 -4.68 -32.49
C LEU A 283 -31.98 -3.75 -33.09
N ASP A 284 -32.92 -3.33 -32.25
CA ASP A 284 -33.81 -2.22 -32.58
C ASP A 284 -33.05 -0.87 -32.64
N ALA A 285 -33.63 0.09 -33.35
CA ALA A 285 -32.99 1.37 -33.63
C ALA A 285 -32.63 2.17 -32.36
N ASP A 286 -33.47 2.14 -31.31
CA ASP A 286 -33.24 2.88 -30.07
C ASP A 286 -32.09 2.25 -29.26
N THR A 287 -32.04 0.92 -29.19
CA THR A 287 -30.96 0.19 -28.51
C THR A 287 -29.61 0.37 -29.21
N ARG A 288 -29.60 0.34 -30.56
CA ARG A 288 -28.40 0.61 -31.35
C ARG A 288 -27.89 2.05 -31.15
N ASP A 289 -28.79 3.03 -31.13
CA ASP A 289 -28.45 4.44 -30.86
C ASP A 289 -27.83 4.62 -29.46
N LEU A 290 -28.39 3.97 -28.43
CA LEU A 290 -27.83 3.99 -27.08
C LEU A 290 -26.37 3.51 -27.08
N LEU A 291 -26.11 2.32 -27.65
CA LEU A 291 -24.78 1.73 -27.70
C LEU A 291 -23.78 2.63 -28.43
N LEU A 292 -24.17 3.17 -29.58
CA LEU A 292 -23.30 4.05 -30.37
C LEU A 292 -22.95 5.34 -29.63
N ARG A 293 -23.96 6.05 -29.10
CA ARG A 293 -23.76 7.36 -28.45
C ARG A 293 -23.07 7.28 -27.10
N THR A 294 -23.07 6.12 -26.44
CA THR A 294 -22.40 5.91 -25.15
C THR A 294 -21.07 5.16 -25.28
N SER A 295 -20.75 4.60 -26.46
CA SER A 295 -19.47 3.93 -26.73
C SER A 295 -18.21 4.78 -26.48
N PRO A 296 -18.20 6.13 -26.58
CA PRO A 296 -17.02 6.92 -26.24
C PRO A 296 -16.75 7.05 -24.73
N LEU A 297 -17.68 6.60 -23.88
CA LEU A 297 -17.61 6.71 -22.42
C LEU A 297 -16.79 5.55 -21.83
N GLU A 298 -16.01 5.82 -20.78
CA GLU A 298 -15.24 4.76 -20.08
C GLU A 298 -16.15 3.86 -19.24
N ARG A 299 -17.17 4.46 -18.65
CA ARG A 299 -18.24 3.80 -17.91
C ARG A 299 -19.54 4.56 -18.12
N VAL A 300 -20.66 3.85 -18.03
CA VAL A 300 -21.99 4.36 -18.29
C VAL A 300 -22.97 3.87 -17.22
N ASN A 301 -23.84 4.75 -16.78
CA ASN A 301 -25.06 4.42 -16.05
C ASN A 301 -26.25 5.11 -16.74
N ALA A 302 -27.47 4.86 -16.27
CA ALA A 302 -28.67 5.44 -16.88
C ALA A 302 -28.63 6.99 -16.93
N ALA A 303 -28.30 7.63 -15.80
CA ALA A 303 -28.29 9.09 -15.69
C ALA A 303 -27.25 9.77 -16.59
N LEU A 304 -26.05 9.21 -16.69
CA LEU A 304 -24.99 9.70 -17.59
C LEU A 304 -25.36 9.47 -19.05
N ALA A 305 -25.91 8.29 -19.38
CA ALA A 305 -26.36 8.00 -20.74
C ALA A 305 -27.44 8.99 -21.19
N ASP A 306 -28.41 9.29 -20.31
CA ASP A 306 -29.46 10.27 -20.53
C ASP A 306 -28.90 11.69 -20.73
N ALA A 307 -27.95 12.11 -19.89
CA ALA A 307 -27.31 13.42 -20.02
C ALA A 307 -26.49 13.57 -21.33
N VAL A 308 -25.78 12.53 -21.73
CA VAL A 308 -24.94 12.53 -22.94
C VAL A 308 -25.80 12.44 -24.21
N ARG A 309 -26.81 11.57 -24.21
CA ARG A 309 -27.75 11.38 -25.34
C ARG A 309 -28.81 12.47 -25.43
N GLN A 310 -29.06 13.20 -24.34
CA GLN A 310 -30.18 14.14 -24.18
C GLN A 310 -31.54 13.44 -24.34
N ARG A 311 -31.71 12.32 -23.64
CA ARG A 311 -32.93 11.49 -23.60
C ARG A 311 -33.20 11.05 -22.15
N ASP A 312 -34.30 10.37 -21.91
CA ASP A 312 -34.74 9.85 -20.60
C ASP A 312 -35.07 8.35 -20.61
N ASP A 313 -34.74 7.66 -21.71
CA ASP A 313 -35.07 6.26 -21.94
C ASP A 313 -33.90 5.29 -21.70
N SER A 314 -32.72 5.78 -21.33
CA SER A 314 -31.50 4.97 -21.29
C SER A 314 -31.56 3.88 -20.22
N GLY A 315 -32.21 4.12 -19.08
CA GLY A 315 -32.39 3.10 -18.04
C GLY A 315 -33.18 1.88 -18.53
N ARG A 316 -34.29 2.12 -19.25
CA ARG A 316 -35.11 1.04 -19.85
C ARG A 316 -34.33 0.28 -20.92
N LEU A 317 -33.55 0.98 -21.73
CA LEU A 317 -32.76 0.37 -22.80
C LEU A 317 -31.56 -0.43 -22.25
N LEU A 318 -30.87 0.08 -21.22
CA LEU A 318 -29.81 -0.66 -20.51
C LEU A 318 -30.35 -1.93 -19.85
N ALA A 319 -31.56 -1.90 -19.28
CA ALA A 319 -32.20 -3.10 -18.72
C ALA A 319 -32.50 -4.16 -19.79
N ARG A 320 -32.84 -3.77 -21.03
CA ARG A 320 -32.99 -4.72 -22.15
C ARG A 320 -31.66 -5.34 -22.56
N LEU A 321 -30.57 -4.57 -22.41
CA LEU A 321 -29.21 -4.97 -22.72
C LEU A 321 -28.59 -5.89 -21.64
N GLU A 322 -29.29 -6.23 -20.56
CA GLU A 322 -28.79 -7.20 -19.57
C GLU A 322 -28.39 -8.54 -20.21
N HIS A 323 -29.04 -8.94 -21.30
CA HIS A 323 -28.73 -10.15 -22.05
C HIS A 323 -27.41 -10.08 -22.85
N PHE A 324 -26.82 -8.89 -23.03
CA PHE A 324 -25.49 -8.69 -23.61
C PHE A 324 -24.40 -8.86 -22.55
N HIS A 325 -24.49 -9.97 -21.80
CA HIS A 325 -23.45 -10.38 -20.86
C HIS A 325 -22.08 -10.34 -21.57
N GLY A 326 -20.99 -10.05 -20.87
CA GLY A 326 -19.63 -10.07 -21.45
C GLY A 326 -19.25 -8.95 -22.44
N LEU A 327 -20.20 -8.27 -23.11
CA LEU A 327 -19.94 -7.07 -23.93
C LEU A 327 -20.29 -5.78 -23.19
N LEU A 328 -21.27 -5.84 -22.29
CA LEU A 328 -21.57 -4.83 -21.30
C LEU A 328 -21.31 -5.44 -19.91
N VAL A 329 -20.26 -4.98 -19.24
CA VAL A 329 -19.75 -5.57 -18.00
C VAL A 329 -20.15 -4.69 -16.81
N PRO A 330 -20.90 -5.20 -15.82
CA PRO A 330 -21.23 -4.45 -14.62
C PRO A 330 -19.96 -4.20 -13.79
N MET A 331 -19.84 -3.00 -13.23
CA MET A 331 -18.70 -2.55 -12.42
C MET A 331 -18.98 -2.61 -10.91
N ASP A 332 -20.24 -2.74 -10.53
CA ASP A 332 -20.72 -2.75 -9.16
C ASP A 332 -21.73 -3.88 -8.89
N GLY A 333 -21.93 -4.20 -7.61
CA GLY A 333 -22.86 -5.25 -7.18
C GLY A 333 -24.33 -4.92 -7.46
N GLU A 334 -24.66 -3.62 -7.41
CA GLU A 334 -26.00 -3.09 -7.69
C GLU A 334 -26.31 -2.97 -9.19
N ARG A 335 -25.31 -3.20 -10.06
CA ARG A 335 -25.42 -3.12 -11.53
C ARG A 335 -25.93 -1.76 -12.03
N GLU A 336 -25.52 -0.67 -11.40
CA GLU A 336 -25.83 0.66 -11.88
C GLU A 336 -24.81 1.13 -12.91
N TRP A 337 -23.55 0.73 -12.73
CA TRP A 337 -22.44 1.11 -13.59
C TRP A 337 -22.01 -0.02 -14.50
N PHE A 338 -21.86 0.31 -15.77
CA PHE A 338 -21.43 -0.61 -16.81
C PHE A 338 -20.22 -0.07 -17.54
N ARG A 339 -19.34 -0.96 -18.00
CA ARG A 339 -18.33 -0.65 -19.02
C ARG A 339 -18.56 -1.49 -20.26
N TYR A 340 -18.20 -0.95 -21.41
CA TYR A 340 -18.12 -1.74 -22.63
C TYR A 340 -16.87 -2.61 -22.62
N HIS A 341 -16.98 -3.81 -23.18
CA HIS A 341 -15.80 -4.59 -23.53
C HIS A 341 -14.95 -3.79 -24.54
N PRO A 342 -13.61 -3.71 -24.38
CA PRO A 342 -12.76 -2.81 -25.19
C PRO A 342 -12.94 -2.95 -26.70
N LEU A 343 -12.91 -4.18 -27.23
CA LEU A 343 -13.12 -4.43 -28.67
C LEU A 343 -14.50 -4.01 -29.17
N PHE A 344 -15.52 -4.09 -28.32
CA PHE A 344 -16.87 -3.68 -28.68
C PHE A 344 -16.99 -2.16 -28.68
N ALA A 345 -16.39 -1.49 -27.69
CA ALA A 345 -16.29 -0.03 -27.65
C ALA A 345 -15.59 0.52 -28.90
N ASP A 346 -14.45 -0.07 -29.29
CA ASP A 346 -13.69 0.34 -30.47
C ASP A 346 -14.50 0.22 -31.77
N PHE A 347 -15.21 -0.89 -31.92
CA PHE A 347 -16.08 -1.14 -33.07
C PHE A 347 -17.26 -0.16 -33.11
N LEU A 348 -17.94 0.06 -31.98
CA LEU A 348 -19.05 1.02 -31.88
C LEU A 348 -18.57 2.45 -32.15
N GLN A 349 -17.41 2.85 -31.65
CA GLN A 349 -16.84 4.17 -31.91
C GLN A 349 -16.49 4.35 -33.39
N GLN A 350 -15.96 3.32 -34.06
CA GLN A 350 -15.72 3.37 -35.50
C GLN A 350 -17.04 3.49 -36.28
N LEU A 351 -18.09 2.81 -35.85
CA LEU A 351 -19.41 2.90 -36.48
C LEU A 351 -20.02 4.29 -36.27
N LEU A 352 -19.88 4.86 -35.06
CA LEU A 352 -20.28 6.22 -34.73
C LEU A 352 -19.54 7.25 -35.60
N ASP A 353 -18.23 7.11 -35.77
CA ASP A 353 -17.42 8.03 -36.59
C ASP A 353 -17.83 7.97 -38.07
N ARG A 354 -18.21 6.78 -38.56
CA ARG A 354 -18.67 6.58 -39.95
C ARG A 354 -20.07 7.13 -40.20
N GLU A 355 -21.01 6.87 -39.29
CA GLU A 355 -22.42 7.25 -39.47
C GLU A 355 -22.71 8.68 -39.02
N HIS A 356 -21.97 9.17 -38.03
CA HIS A 356 -22.16 10.45 -37.39
C HIS A 356 -20.83 11.18 -37.14
N PRO A 357 -20.11 11.60 -38.20
CA PRO A 357 -18.82 12.27 -38.07
C PRO A 357 -18.88 13.49 -37.13
N GLY A 358 -17.96 13.56 -36.16
CA GLY A 358 -17.85 14.66 -35.21
C GLY A 358 -18.82 14.59 -34.00
N GLN A 359 -19.77 13.66 -33.96
CA GLN A 359 -20.63 13.49 -32.77
C GLN A 359 -19.84 12.99 -31.56
N ALA A 360 -18.79 12.17 -31.76
CA ALA A 360 -17.95 11.67 -30.67
C ALA A 360 -17.44 12.82 -29.79
N THR A 361 -16.92 13.89 -30.38
CA THR A 361 -16.43 15.08 -29.66
C THR A 361 -17.54 15.74 -28.82
N GLN A 362 -18.74 15.88 -29.36
CA GLN A 362 -19.87 16.49 -28.63
C GLN A 362 -20.31 15.62 -27.44
N LEU A 363 -20.33 14.29 -27.62
CA LEU A 363 -20.69 13.34 -26.57
C LEU A 363 -19.64 13.35 -25.45
N GLN A 364 -18.35 13.40 -25.82
CA GLN A 364 -17.24 13.54 -24.87
C GLN A 364 -17.31 14.85 -24.07
N GLN A 365 -17.67 15.98 -24.69
CA GLN A 365 -17.87 17.26 -23.98
C GLN A 365 -19.02 17.19 -22.97
N ARG A 366 -20.15 16.56 -23.34
CA ARG A 366 -21.30 16.38 -22.43
C ARG A 366 -20.95 15.49 -21.26
N ALA A 367 -20.22 14.40 -21.52
CA ALA A 367 -19.71 13.52 -20.48
C ALA A 367 -18.78 14.28 -19.52
N ALA A 368 -17.85 15.08 -20.05
CA ALA A 368 -16.96 15.91 -19.23
C ALA A 368 -17.73 16.85 -18.31
N ARG A 369 -18.78 17.51 -18.82
CA ARG A 369 -19.68 18.36 -18.02
C ARG A 369 -20.40 17.59 -16.93
N TRP A 370 -21.02 16.47 -17.28
CA TRP A 370 -21.72 15.63 -16.31
C TRP A 370 -20.79 15.15 -15.20
N PHE A 371 -19.61 14.60 -15.55
CA PHE A 371 -18.63 14.16 -14.55
C PHE A 371 -18.13 15.32 -13.69
N GLY A 372 -17.90 16.49 -14.29
CA GLY A 372 -17.51 17.70 -13.56
C GLY A 372 -18.56 18.15 -12.54
N ASP A 373 -19.84 18.11 -12.91
CA ASP A 373 -20.94 18.50 -12.03
C ASP A 373 -21.17 17.48 -10.89
N HIS A 374 -20.82 16.20 -11.12
CA HIS A 374 -20.88 15.13 -10.12
C HIS A 374 -19.56 14.92 -9.36
N ARG A 375 -18.60 15.85 -9.48
CA ARG A 375 -17.30 15.83 -8.78
C ARG A 375 -16.39 14.65 -9.13
N HIS A 376 -16.58 14.03 -10.29
CA HIS A 376 -15.68 13.03 -10.87
C HIS A 376 -14.60 13.70 -11.73
N LEU A 377 -13.63 14.31 -11.06
CA LEU A 377 -12.65 15.19 -11.71
C LEU A 377 -11.81 14.48 -12.77
N ALA A 378 -11.31 13.28 -12.48
CA ALA A 378 -10.37 12.61 -13.36
C ALA A 378 -11.02 12.24 -14.69
N GLU A 379 -12.24 11.71 -14.65
CA GLU A 379 -13.08 11.48 -15.82
C GLU A 379 -13.40 12.78 -16.55
N ALA A 380 -13.76 13.86 -15.83
CA ALA A 380 -14.07 15.15 -16.44
C ALA A 380 -12.89 15.70 -17.27
N VAL A 381 -11.67 15.66 -16.70
CA VAL A 381 -10.44 16.10 -17.39
C VAL A 381 -10.11 15.19 -18.57
N ARG A 382 -10.21 13.86 -18.42
CA ARG A 382 -9.95 12.90 -19.53
C ARG A 382 -10.92 13.10 -20.69
N HIS A 383 -12.21 13.20 -20.40
CA HIS A 383 -13.25 13.40 -21.42
C HIS A 383 -13.11 14.76 -22.11
N ALA A 384 -12.78 15.83 -21.38
CA ALA A 384 -12.51 17.14 -21.96
C ALA A 384 -11.25 17.15 -22.83
N SER A 385 -10.18 16.45 -22.41
CA SER A 385 -8.94 16.29 -23.18
C SER A 385 -9.17 15.51 -24.47
N ARG A 386 -9.90 14.38 -24.42
CA ARG A 386 -10.29 13.59 -25.62
C ARG A 386 -11.18 14.37 -26.58
N ALA A 387 -11.95 15.32 -26.08
CA ALA A 387 -12.75 16.22 -26.90
C ALA A 387 -11.97 17.42 -27.45
N GLU A 388 -10.64 17.46 -27.29
CA GLU A 388 -9.76 18.57 -27.68
C GLU A 388 -10.17 19.92 -27.05
N CYS A 389 -10.85 19.88 -25.91
CA CYS A 389 -11.31 21.06 -25.17
C CYS A 389 -10.38 21.38 -23.99
N GLY A 390 -9.15 21.79 -24.32
CA GLY A 390 -8.12 22.10 -23.33
C GLY A 390 -8.56 23.11 -22.26
N ASP A 391 -9.29 24.16 -22.66
CA ASP A 391 -9.79 25.18 -21.74
C ASP A 391 -10.81 24.62 -20.73
N LEU A 392 -11.69 23.72 -21.18
CA LEU A 392 -12.66 23.06 -20.31
C LEU A 392 -11.95 22.13 -19.32
N ALA A 393 -10.98 21.34 -19.80
CA ALA A 393 -10.17 20.47 -18.95
C ALA A 393 -9.39 21.28 -17.90
N ALA A 394 -8.78 22.40 -18.31
CA ALA A 394 -8.06 23.31 -17.41
C ALA A 394 -8.99 23.97 -16.38
N SER A 395 -10.23 24.30 -16.76
CA SER A 395 -11.22 24.87 -15.85
C SER A 395 -11.61 23.93 -14.71
N TYR A 396 -11.63 22.61 -14.94
CA TYR A 396 -11.89 21.63 -13.88
C TYR A 396 -10.75 21.56 -12.87
N ILE A 397 -9.49 21.61 -13.33
CA ILE A 397 -8.33 21.68 -12.44
C ILE A 397 -8.36 22.98 -11.64
N ALA A 398 -8.71 24.11 -12.28
CA ALA A 398 -8.86 25.40 -11.59
C ALA A 398 -9.95 25.35 -10.51
N ARG A 399 -11.11 24.74 -10.79
CA ARG A 399 -12.24 24.60 -9.85
C ARG A 399 -11.95 23.65 -8.70
N ALA A 400 -11.11 22.63 -8.91
CA ALA A 400 -10.70 21.68 -7.87
C ALA A 400 -9.68 22.27 -6.88
N GLY A 401 -9.13 23.45 -7.17
CA GLY A 401 -8.11 24.12 -6.37
C GLY A 401 -6.71 23.57 -6.65
N THR A 402 -5.75 24.45 -6.92
CA THR A 402 -4.45 24.05 -7.50
C THR A 402 -3.63 23.15 -6.56
N TRP A 403 -3.42 23.59 -5.33
CA TRP A 403 -2.71 22.82 -4.30
C TRP A 403 -3.65 21.88 -3.54
N GLN A 404 -4.94 22.22 -3.44
CA GLN A 404 -5.96 21.38 -2.81
C GLN A 404 -6.11 20.07 -3.56
N LEU A 405 -5.95 20.08 -4.88
CA LEU A 405 -5.99 18.89 -5.70
C LEU A 405 -4.95 17.84 -5.27
N VAL A 406 -3.73 18.27 -4.97
CA VAL A 406 -2.68 17.36 -4.48
C VAL A 406 -3.00 16.86 -3.07
N LEU A 407 -3.65 17.68 -2.25
CA LEU A 407 -4.10 17.28 -0.91
C LEU A 407 -5.22 16.24 -0.96
N THR A 408 -6.13 16.31 -1.95
CA THR A 408 -7.31 15.42 -2.05
C THR A 408 -7.09 14.19 -2.92
N HIS A 409 -6.22 14.25 -3.93
CA HIS A 409 -5.97 13.16 -4.90
C HIS A 409 -4.54 12.60 -4.86
N GLY A 410 -3.62 13.25 -4.13
CA GLY A 410 -2.22 12.85 -4.08
C GLY A 410 -1.43 13.22 -5.33
N THR A 411 -0.10 13.09 -5.25
CA THR A 411 0.82 13.56 -6.31
C THR A 411 0.75 12.73 -7.58
N HIS A 412 0.50 11.42 -7.49
CA HIS A 412 0.47 10.51 -8.63
C HIS A 412 -0.70 10.79 -9.56
N GLU A 413 -1.90 10.94 -9.01
CA GLU A 413 -3.11 11.23 -9.77
C GLU A 413 -3.02 12.60 -10.44
N VAL A 414 -2.58 13.63 -9.70
CA VAL A 414 -2.37 14.97 -10.27
C VAL A 414 -1.35 14.97 -11.40
N ARG A 415 -0.24 14.23 -11.25
CA ARG A 415 0.73 14.06 -12.33
C ARG A 415 0.10 13.38 -13.55
N ALA A 416 -0.74 12.38 -13.35
CA ALA A 416 -1.45 11.72 -14.44
C ALA A 416 -2.41 12.67 -15.17
N LEU A 417 -3.13 13.53 -14.42
CA LEU A 417 -4.01 14.55 -14.99
C LEU A 417 -3.25 15.58 -15.82
N LEU A 418 -2.11 16.06 -15.33
CA LEU A 418 -1.30 17.07 -16.04
C LEU A 418 -0.66 16.53 -17.33
N ARG A 419 -0.48 15.21 -17.47
CA ARG A 419 0.02 14.58 -18.72
C ARG A 419 -0.94 14.73 -19.91
N HIS A 420 -2.20 15.07 -19.66
CA HIS A 420 -3.18 15.33 -20.72
C HIS A 420 -3.02 16.71 -21.41
N PHE A 421 -2.10 17.54 -20.92
CA PHE A 421 -1.87 18.89 -21.43
C PHE A 421 -0.47 19.01 -22.01
N GLU A 422 -0.35 19.77 -23.10
CA GLU A 422 0.97 20.16 -23.62
C GLU A 422 1.71 21.06 -22.63
N HIS A 423 3.04 20.98 -22.61
CA HIS A 423 3.88 21.81 -21.73
C HIS A 423 3.62 23.31 -21.90
N ARG A 424 3.30 23.76 -23.13
CA ARG A 424 2.96 25.16 -23.41
C ARG A 424 1.65 25.56 -22.72
N THR A 425 0.63 24.72 -22.80
CA THR A 425 -0.67 24.93 -22.14
C THR A 425 -0.51 24.99 -20.63
N ILE A 426 0.25 24.07 -20.04
CA ILE A 426 0.55 24.10 -18.59
C ILE A 426 1.23 25.42 -18.21
N ARG A 427 2.23 25.85 -18.99
CA ARG A 427 2.99 27.07 -18.71
C ARG A 427 2.15 28.33 -18.83
N ASP A 428 1.28 28.40 -19.83
CA ASP A 428 0.55 29.60 -20.23
C ASP A 428 -0.89 29.67 -19.68
N THR A 429 -1.34 28.65 -18.94
CA THR A 429 -2.60 28.65 -18.17
C THR A 429 -2.32 28.78 -16.66
N PRO A 430 -2.76 29.87 -15.98
CA PRO A 430 -2.40 30.17 -14.60
C PRO A 430 -2.66 29.04 -13.58
N ALA A 431 -3.83 28.39 -13.65
CA ALA A 431 -4.19 27.32 -12.72
C ALA A 431 -3.33 26.05 -12.92
N LEU A 432 -3.09 25.67 -14.17
CA LEU A 432 -2.21 24.53 -14.49
C LEU A 432 -0.77 24.83 -14.09
N ASN A 433 -0.32 26.07 -14.33
CA ASN A 433 1.00 26.54 -13.94
C ASN A 433 1.23 26.41 -12.43
N LEU A 434 0.30 26.91 -11.60
CA LEU A 434 0.39 26.78 -10.14
C LEU A 434 0.31 25.33 -9.66
N THR A 435 -0.57 24.53 -10.26
CA THR A 435 -0.71 23.10 -9.93
C THR A 435 0.60 22.36 -10.20
N GLN A 436 1.22 22.61 -11.36
CA GLN A 436 2.52 22.05 -11.72
C GLN A 436 3.64 22.57 -10.81
N ALA A 437 3.63 23.85 -10.43
CA ALA A 437 4.59 24.43 -9.48
C ALA A 437 4.52 23.74 -8.13
N HIS A 438 3.31 23.54 -7.60
CA HIS A 438 3.10 22.82 -6.34
C HIS A 438 3.54 21.35 -6.43
N LEU A 439 3.23 20.68 -7.55
CA LEU A 439 3.67 19.30 -7.79
C LEU A 439 5.20 19.20 -7.79
N HIS A 440 5.92 20.09 -8.50
CA HIS A 440 7.38 20.13 -8.46
C HIS A 440 7.92 20.38 -7.05
N ALA A 441 7.28 21.25 -6.26
CA ALA A 441 7.67 21.49 -4.88
C ALA A 441 7.54 20.22 -4.02
N ARG A 442 6.43 19.47 -4.14
CA ARG A 442 6.22 18.19 -3.42
C ARG A 442 7.19 17.09 -3.83
N LEU A 443 7.73 17.16 -5.04
CA LEU A 443 8.70 16.19 -5.58
C LEU A 443 10.16 16.58 -5.30
N GLY A 444 10.40 17.71 -4.61
CA GLY A 444 11.75 18.22 -4.34
C GLY A 444 12.41 18.92 -5.53
N GLU A 445 11.68 19.13 -6.63
CA GLU A 445 12.16 19.79 -7.84
C GLU A 445 12.05 21.33 -7.71
N PHE A 446 12.64 21.87 -6.64
CA PHE A 446 12.41 23.26 -6.19
C PHE A 446 12.78 24.33 -7.23
N SER A 447 13.79 24.08 -8.08
CA SER A 447 14.16 24.99 -9.16
C SER A 447 13.05 25.12 -10.21
N HIS A 448 12.40 24.02 -10.60
CA HIS A 448 11.27 24.05 -11.53
C HIS A 448 10.05 24.73 -10.90
N ALA A 449 9.80 24.45 -9.61
CA ALA A 449 8.73 25.12 -8.86
C ALA A 449 8.92 26.65 -8.81
N ARG A 450 10.14 27.13 -8.53
CA ARG A 450 10.46 28.57 -8.52
C ARG A 450 10.22 29.22 -9.88
N LEU A 451 10.71 28.61 -10.97
CA LEU A 451 10.54 29.14 -12.33
C LEU A 451 9.05 29.30 -12.71
N LEU A 452 8.21 28.33 -12.34
CA LEU A 452 6.78 28.41 -12.60
C LEU A 452 6.11 29.49 -11.75
N LEU A 453 6.47 29.64 -10.48
CA LEU A 453 5.95 30.71 -9.63
C LEU A 453 6.39 32.12 -10.09
N GLU A 454 7.60 32.25 -10.62
CA GLU A 454 8.05 33.48 -11.28
C GLU A 454 7.20 33.76 -12.53
N ARG A 455 7.04 32.75 -13.39
CA ARG A 455 6.16 32.85 -14.57
C ARG A 455 4.72 33.20 -14.18
N PHE A 456 4.23 32.71 -13.05
CA PHE A 456 2.89 33.02 -12.57
C PHE A 456 2.72 34.51 -12.29
N ARG A 457 3.76 35.21 -11.78
CA ARG A 457 3.71 36.66 -11.52
C ARG A 457 3.54 37.48 -12.79
N ASP A 458 4.03 36.98 -13.91
CA ASP A 458 3.96 37.64 -15.21
C ASP A 458 2.57 37.56 -15.88
N PHE A 459 1.62 36.80 -15.31
CA PHE A 459 0.25 36.79 -15.82
C PHE A 459 -0.47 38.12 -15.58
N PRO A 460 -1.43 38.50 -16.45
CA PRO A 460 -2.32 39.64 -16.21
C PRO A 460 -3.06 39.53 -14.87
N ALA A 461 -3.29 40.67 -14.20
CA ALA A 461 -3.92 40.72 -12.87
C ALA A 461 -5.28 40.00 -12.84
N ALA A 462 -6.13 40.21 -13.84
CA ALA A 462 -7.44 39.57 -13.96
C ALA A 462 -7.39 38.03 -13.93
N LEU A 463 -6.29 37.43 -14.38
CA LEU A 463 -6.10 35.98 -14.36
C LEU A 463 -5.42 35.48 -13.07
N ARG A 464 -4.74 36.36 -12.33
CA ARG A 464 -4.05 36.04 -11.08
C ARG A 464 -4.94 36.21 -9.85
N GLU A 465 -5.78 37.24 -9.83
CA GLU A 465 -6.62 37.59 -8.68
C GLU A 465 -7.46 36.41 -8.16
N PRO A 466 -8.14 35.60 -9.01
CA PRO A 466 -8.90 34.44 -8.53
C PRO A 466 -8.04 33.35 -7.89
N LEU A 467 -6.75 33.32 -8.21
CA LEU A 467 -5.78 32.32 -7.74
C LEU A 467 -4.80 32.89 -6.70
N GLN A 468 -5.04 34.11 -6.21
CA GLN A 468 -4.12 34.79 -5.29
C GLN A 468 -3.96 34.03 -3.97
N ARG A 469 -5.06 33.46 -3.47
CA ARG A 469 -5.07 32.58 -2.29
C ARG A 469 -4.17 31.36 -2.51
N ASP A 470 -4.35 30.67 -3.63
CA ASP A 470 -3.60 29.47 -3.99
C ASP A 470 -2.10 29.76 -4.18
N TYR A 471 -1.78 30.84 -4.90
CA TYR A 471 -0.42 31.31 -5.07
C TYR A 471 0.25 31.61 -3.71
N THR A 472 -0.47 32.25 -2.78
CA THR A 472 0.05 32.54 -1.43
C THR A 472 0.42 31.25 -0.69
N VAL A 473 -0.45 30.23 -0.73
CA VAL A 473 -0.19 28.93 -0.09
C VAL A 473 0.97 28.20 -0.76
N VAL A 474 1.01 28.13 -2.10
CA VAL A 474 2.09 27.43 -2.82
C VAL A 474 3.45 28.09 -2.60
N VAL A 475 3.51 29.43 -2.57
CA VAL A 475 4.73 30.16 -2.23
C VAL A 475 5.15 29.88 -0.79
N ALA A 476 4.22 29.89 0.17
CA ALA A 476 4.54 29.57 1.56
C ALA A 476 5.08 28.14 1.70
N LEU A 477 4.46 27.16 1.04
CA LEU A 477 4.92 25.77 1.04
C LEU A 477 6.33 25.63 0.46
N LEU A 478 6.62 26.27 -0.67
CA LEU A 478 7.97 26.21 -1.25
C LEU A 478 9.01 26.88 -0.34
N ARG A 479 8.68 28.03 0.25
CA ARG A 479 9.59 28.76 1.16
C ARG A 479 9.83 27.99 2.47
N ASP A 480 8.84 27.26 2.98
CA ASP A 480 8.98 26.35 4.11
C ASP A 480 10.02 25.28 3.81
N ARG A 481 9.92 24.62 2.64
CA ARG A 481 10.84 23.53 2.24
C ARG A 481 12.24 23.97 1.90
N LEU A 482 12.42 25.24 1.54
CA LEU A 482 13.74 25.84 1.35
C LEU A 482 14.32 26.44 2.65
N ASP A 483 13.67 26.22 3.81
CA ASP A 483 14.04 26.83 5.10
C ASP A 483 14.11 28.38 5.07
N GLU A 484 13.49 29.03 4.07
CA GLU A 484 13.51 30.48 3.90
C GLU A 484 12.62 31.19 4.94
N ILE A 485 11.59 30.49 5.43
CA ILE A 485 10.69 31.00 6.46
C ILE A 485 11.38 30.93 7.82
N CYS A 486 11.93 29.77 8.20
CA CYS A 486 12.58 29.58 9.49
C CYS A 486 13.89 30.40 9.59
N GLY A 487 14.59 30.58 8.47
CA GLY A 487 15.79 31.42 8.34
C GLY A 487 15.54 32.92 8.49
N ASN A 488 14.30 33.38 8.28
CA ASN A 488 13.93 34.79 8.39
C ASN A 488 13.35 35.10 9.79
N PRO A 489 13.91 36.08 10.54
CA PRO A 489 13.40 36.47 11.86
C PRO A 489 11.91 36.85 11.89
N HIS A 490 11.37 37.36 10.77
CA HIS A 490 9.97 37.74 10.64
C HIS A 490 9.13 36.71 9.87
N GLY A 491 9.74 35.61 9.41
CA GLY A 491 9.09 34.62 8.53
C GLY A 491 7.83 34.04 9.15
N LEU A 492 7.91 33.57 10.40
CA LEU A 492 6.76 33.01 11.13
C LEU A 492 5.61 34.03 11.26
N THR A 493 5.93 35.26 11.67
CA THR A 493 4.94 36.33 11.82
C THR A 493 4.29 36.70 10.48
N GLN A 494 5.05 36.67 9.38
CA GLN A 494 4.53 36.91 8.04
C GLN A 494 3.53 35.83 7.61
N ILE A 495 3.85 34.55 7.80
CA ILE A 495 2.92 33.46 7.46
C ILE A 495 1.68 33.50 8.35
N ALA A 496 1.84 33.77 9.65
CA ALA A 496 0.71 33.92 10.56
C ALA A 496 -0.21 35.08 10.12
N ALA A 497 0.35 36.22 9.71
CA ALA A 497 -0.42 37.33 9.18
C ALA A 497 -1.14 36.96 7.87
N GLN A 498 -0.50 36.20 6.98
CA GLN A 498 -1.13 35.68 5.77
C GLN A 498 -2.31 34.75 6.10
N ALA A 499 -2.16 33.87 7.10
CA ALA A 499 -3.23 33.00 7.56
C ALA A 499 -4.41 33.78 8.15
N SER A 500 -4.14 34.87 8.87
CA SER A 500 -5.17 35.77 9.41
C SER A 500 -5.83 36.66 8.36
N ALA A 501 -5.18 36.89 7.22
CA ALA A 501 -5.71 37.72 6.14
C ALA A 501 -6.66 36.96 5.20
N LEU A 502 -6.69 35.62 5.27
CA LEU A 502 -7.66 34.81 4.53
C LEU A 502 -9.04 34.86 5.21
N ASP A 503 -10.10 34.68 4.41
CA ASP A 503 -11.48 34.64 4.86
C ASP A 503 -11.68 33.60 5.97
N GLU A 504 -12.56 33.90 6.94
CA GLU A 504 -12.75 33.01 8.10
C GLU A 504 -13.22 31.61 7.70
N ASP A 505 -14.00 31.53 6.63
CA ASP A 505 -14.56 30.32 6.02
C ASP A 505 -13.55 29.54 5.15
N ASP A 506 -12.38 30.12 4.81
CA ASP A 506 -11.31 29.39 4.10
C ASP A 506 -10.51 28.52 5.07
N HIS A 507 -11.19 27.54 5.62
CA HIS A 507 -10.64 26.59 6.59
C HIS A 507 -9.41 25.84 6.05
N LEU A 508 -9.40 25.48 4.77
CA LEU A 508 -8.27 24.76 4.15
C LEU A 508 -7.04 25.67 3.99
N GLY A 509 -7.21 26.88 3.44
CA GLY A 509 -6.10 27.81 3.23
C GLY A 509 -5.48 28.25 4.56
N ARG A 510 -6.32 28.60 5.53
CA ARG A 510 -5.90 28.94 6.89
C ARG A 510 -5.21 27.75 7.56
N GLY A 511 -5.81 26.56 7.50
CA GLY A 511 -5.25 25.34 8.06
C GLY A 511 -3.87 25.02 7.51
N MET A 512 -3.66 25.17 6.21
CA MET A 512 -2.36 24.90 5.57
C MET A 512 -1.28 25.89 6.02
N LEU A 513 -1.58 27.19 6.03
CA LEU A 513 -0.63 28.20 6.51
C LEU A 513 -0.33 28.03 8.01
N LEU A 514 -1.31 27.63 8.82
CA LEU A 514 -1.10 27.31 10.23
C LEU A 514 -0.25 26.04 10.43
N CYS A 515 -0.35 25.04 9.55
CA CYS A 515 0.58 23.89 9.55
C CYS A 515 2.02 24.36 9.33
N ILE A 516 2.25 25.28 8.38
CA ILE A 516 3.57 25.88 8.12
C ILE A 516 4.06 26.68 9.33
N CYS A 517 3.18 27.42 10.00
CA CYS A 517 3.52 28.10 11.25
C CYS A 517 3.95 27.11 12.33
N ALA A 518 3.26 25.97 12.46
CA ALA A 518 3.60 24.94 13.44
C ALA A 518 4.98 24.30 13.15
N THR A 519 5.24 23.89 11.90
CA THR A 519 6.54 23.32 11.50
C THR A 519 7.68 24.33 11.64
N THR A 520 7.45 25.59 11.26
CA THR A 520 8.42 26.68 11.43
C THR A 520 8.72 26.93 12.92
N ALA A 521 7.70 26.93 13.78
CA ALA A 521 7.88 27.10 15.22
C ALA A 521 8.66 25.92 15.83
N ILE A 522 8.45 24.69 15.36
CA ILE A 522 9.28 23.52 15.74
C ILE A 522 10.73 23.72 15.30
N ALA A 523 10.96 24.17 14.06
CA ALA A 523 12.30 24.45 13.55
C ALA A 523 13.02 25.53 14.39
N GLN A 524 12.28 26.52 14.90
CA GLN A 524 12.75 27.58 15.82
C GLN A 524 12.86 27.14 17.29
N GLY A 525 12.40 25.93 17.63
CA GLY A 525 12.37 25.42 19.00
C GLY A 525 11.33 26.12 19.89
N ALA A 526 10.38 26.85 19.31
CA ALA A 526 9.30 27.53 20.03
C ALA A 526 8.11 26.58 20.24
N PHE A 527 8.30 25.50 21.02
CA PHE A 527 7.34 24.38 21.08
C PHE A 527 5.95 24.76 21.61
N ALA A 528 5.87 25.66 22.60
CA ALA A 528 4.58 26.15 23.09
C ALA A 528 3.80 26.95 22.03
N LEU A 529 4.53 27.65 21.14
CA LEU A 529 3.92 28.36 20.02
C LEU A 529 3.52 27.39 18.90
N ALA A 530 4.36 26.38 18.63
CA ALA A 530 4.07 25.32 17.68
C ALA A 530 2.80 24.55 18.05
N GLU A 531 2.62 24.22 19.34
CA GLU A 531 1.41 23.58 19.87
C GLU A 531 0.15 24.38 19.54
N ARG A 532 0.16 25.70 19.80
CA ARG A 532 -0.97 26.59 19.50
C ARG A 532 -1.31 26.60 18.02
N TYR A 533 -0.30 26.73 17.16
CA TYR A 533 -0.50 26.71 15.71
C TYR A 533 -1.00 25.35 15.22
N ALA A 534 -0.45 24.25 15.74
CA ALA A 534 -0.84 22.90 15.36
C ALA A 534 -2.29 22.58 15.77
N LEU A 535 -2.74 23.00 16.96
CA LEU A 535 -4.13 22.85 17.38
C LEU A 535 -5.08 23.62 16.45
N ASN A 536 -4.79 24.89 16.19
CA ASN A 536 -5.60 25.71 15.28
C ASN A 536 -5.59 25.17 13.85
N ALA A 537 -4.44 24.64 13.38
CA ALA A 537 -4.31 24.03 12.07
C ALA A 537 -5.16 22.76 11.95
N ARG A 538 -5.11 21.88 12.96
CA ARG A 538 -5.90 20.65 13.02
C ARG A 538 -7.39 20.99 12.93
N ASP A 539 -7.86 21.91 13.75
CA ASP A 539 -9.29 22.27 13.81
C ASP A 539 -9.75 22.89 12.49
N ALA A 540 -8.94 23.75 11.87
CA ALA A 540 -9.22 24.31 10.56
C ALA A 540 -9.24 23.23 9.47
N MET A 541 -8.27 22.32 9.44
CA MET A 541 -8.22 21.23 8.45
C MET A 541 -9.40 20.27 8.57
N GLN A 542 -9.82 19.94 9.80
CA GLN A 542 -11.02 19.12 10.04
C GLN A 542 -12.29 19.80 9.54
N ARG A 543 -12.48 21.09 9.84
CA ARG A 543 -13.63 21.86 9.32
C ARG A 543 -13.59 21.99 7.79
N GLY A 544 -12.39 22.04 7.21
CA GLY A 544 -12.16 22.00 5.77
C GLY A 544 -12.32 20.61 5.14
N GLY A 545 -12.59 19.56 5.92
CA GLY A 545 -12.77 18.20 5.42
C GLY A 545 -11.48 17.52 4.96
N SER A 546 -10.30 17.95 5.44
CA SER A 546 -9.02 17.33 5.09
C SER A 546 -8.41 16.56 6.26
N GLU A 547 -8.62 15.24 6.26
CA GLU A 547 -7.95 14.33 7.20
C GLU A 547 -6.41 14.28 7.02
N PRO A 548 -5.84 14.31 5.79
CA PRO A 548 -4.39 14.38 5.63
C PRO A 548 -3.80 15.68 6.19
N GLY A 549 -4.46 16.82 5.95
CA GLY A 549 -4.04 18.10 6.52
C GLY A 549 -4.10 18.10 8.05
N ALA A 550 -5.16 17.53 8.61
CA ALA A 550 -5.29 17.41 10.07
C ALA A 550 -4.25 16.44 10.67
N SER A 551 -3.89 15.37 9.95
CA SER A 551 -2.84 14.43 10.33
C SER A 551 -1.46 15.12 10.37
N GLN A 552 -1.15 15.97 9.39
CA GLN A 552 0.09 16.77 9.40
C GLN A 552 0.15 17.70 10.62
N ALA A 553 -0.96 18.36 10.95
CA ALA A 553 -1.06 19.19 12.14
C ALA A 553 -0.85 18.37 13.44
N LEU A 554 -1.41 17.16 13.53
CA LEU A 554 -1.22 16.25 14.66
C LEU A 554 0.23 15.80 14.82
N LEU A 555 0.95 15.53 13.72
CA LEU A 555 2.38 15.19 13.81
C LEU A 555 3.21 16.35 14.39
N ALA A 556 2.95 17.59 13.96
CA ALA A 556 3.60 18.78 14.51
C ALA A 556 3.23 19.01 15.99
N LEU A 557 1.97 18.77 16.35
CA LEU A 557 1.52 18.82 17.75
C LEU A 557 2.26 17.78 18.61
N GLY A 558 2.35 16.53 18.13
CA GLY A 558 3.05 15.47 18.82
C GLY A 558 4.54 15.74 19.00
N GLN A 559 5.21 16.32 17.99
CA GLN A 559 6.61 16.75 18.12
C GLN A 559 6.77 17.83 19.20
N SER A 560 5.82 18.77 19.27
CA SER A 560 5.83 19.82 20.29
C SER A 560 5.71 19.21 21.70
N PHE A 561 4.76 18.29 21.90
CA PHE A 561 4.63 17.55 23.15
C PHE A 561 5.87 16.73 23.49
N PHE A 562 6.49 16.07 22.51
CA PHE A 562 7.71 15.28 22.70
C PHE A 562 8.84 16.13 23.32
N TYR A 563 9.16 17.27 22.71
CA TYR A 563 10.25 18.12 23.20
C TYR A 563 9.93 18.83 24.53
N ARG A 564 8.65 19.08 24.80
CA ARG A 564 8.15 19.56 26.11
C ARG A 564 8.07 18.45 27.17
N GLY A 565 8.46 17.21 26.86
CA GLY A 565 8.47 16.10 27.82
C GLY A 565 7.11 15.45 28.08
N GLN A 566 6.08 15.76 27.29
CA GLN A 566 4.74 15.18 27.38
C GLN A 566 4.63 13.96 26.45
N LEU A 567 5.38 12.89 26.74
CA LEU A 567 5.51 11.76 25.82
C LEU A 567 4.20 10.97 25.62
N GLY A 568 3.30 10.93 26.62
CA GLY A 568 1.99 10.30 26.46
C GLY A 568 1.11 11.02 25.44
N ASP A 569 1.06 12.35 25.49
CA ASP A 569 0.29 13.16 24.56
C ASP A 569 0.90 13.14 23.14
N ALA A 570 2.23 13.10 23.06
CA ALA A 570 2.94 12.91 21.79
C ALA A 570 2.55 11.60 21.11
N GLU A 571 2.55 10.48 21.86
CA GLU A 571 2.16 9.17 21.37
C GLU A 571 0.71 9.14 20.89
N ALA A 572 -0.21 9.75 21.65
CA ALA A 572 -1.62 9.85 21.28
C ALA A 572 -1.79 10.58 19.95
N CYS A 573 -1.09 11.69 19.74
CA CYS A 573 -1.11 12.45 18.50
C CYS A 573 -0.59 11.62 17.31
N TYR A 574 0.55 10.93 17.46
CA TYR A 574 1.13 10.12 16.38
C TYR A 574 0.22 8.95 16.00
N ARG A 575 -0.33 8.23 16.99
CA ARG A 575 -1.27 7.12 16.73
C ARG A 575 -2.54 7.60 16.05
N GLN A 576 -3.08 8.75 16.48
CA GLN A 576 -4.27 9.32 15.85
C GLN A 576 -4.01 9.70 14.38
N ALA A 577 -2.87 10.34 14.09
CA ALA A 577 -2.48 10.68 12.72
C ALA A 577 -2.31 9.42 11.83
N LEU A 578 -1.67 8.38 12.37
CA LEU A 578 -1.50 7.10 11.66
C LEU A 578 -2.83 6.40 11.37
N ASN A 579 -3.78 6.43 12.31
CA ASN A 579 -5.10 5.85 12.12
C ASN A 579 -5.86 6.54 10.97
N TRP A 580 -5.79 7.86 10.85
CA TRP A 580 -6.41 8.58 9.72
C TRP A 580 -5.72 8.28 8.39
N CYS A 581 -4.39 8.17 8.38
CA CYS A 581 -3.66 7.77 7.18
C CYS A 581 -4.01 6.33 6.73
N ALA A 582 -4.28 5.42 7.68
CA ALA A 582 -4.67 4.04 7.38
C ALA A 582 -6.05 3.94 6.69
N CYS A 583 -6.95 4.90 6.93
CA CYS A 583 -8.23 4.99 6.23
C CYS A 583 -8.10 5.52 4.80
N THR A 584 -6.97 6.16 4.45
CA THR A 584 -6.72 6.79 3.14
C THR A 584 -5.32 6.43 2.56
N PRO A 585 -5.00 5.14 2.42
CA PRO A 585 -3.63 4.68 2.12
C PRO A 585 -3.12 5.07 0.73
N GLN A 586 -4.00 5.44 -0.21
CA GLN A 586 -3.59 5.92 -1.53
C GLN A 586 -3.08 7.37 -1.51
N LEU A 587 -3.45 8.18 -0.51
CA LEU A 587 -3.30 9.64 -0.57
C LEU A 587 -2.00 10.17 0.04
N ASP A 588 -1.45 9.56 1.11
CA ASP A 588 -0.23 10.11 1.71
C ASP A 588 0.65 9.10 2.48
N ARG A 589 1.30 8.19 1.73
CA ARG A 589 2.31 7.25 2.29
C ARG A 589 3.47 7.98 2.98
N VAL A 590 3.83 9.18 2.52
CA VAL A 590 4.92 9.98 3.10
C VAL A 590 4.53 10.46 4.49
N LEU A 591 3.28 10.91 4.68
CA LEU A 591 2.78 11.32 5.98
C LEU A 591 2.68 10.14 6.96
N GLN A 592 2.29 8.97 6.47
CA GLN A 592 2.30 7.74 7.26
C GLN A 592 3.73 7.38 7.71
N ALA A 593 4.71 7.42 6.80
CA ALA A 593 6.11 7.18 7.14
C ALA A 593 6.66 8.22 8.12
N ALA A 594 6.27 9.50 7.99
CA ALA A 594 6.61 10.53 8.95
C ALA A 594 6.07 10.21 10.36
N GLY A 595 4.81 9.79 10.46
CA GLY A 595 4.23 9.35 11.73
C GLY A 595 4.92 8.12 12.33
N GLN A 596 5.30 7.15 11.50
CA GLN A 596 6.05 5.96 11.92
C GLN A 596 7.45 6.31 12.44
N CYS A 597 8.16 7.23 11.77
CA CYS A 597 9.47 7.70 12.23
C CYS A 597 9.40 8.41 13.58
N LEU A 598 8.38 9.25 13.79
CA LEU A 598 8.18 9.97 15.05
C LEU A 598 7.72 9.04 16.19
N LEU A 599 6.92 8.02 15.87
CA LEU A 599 6.58 6.98 16.83
C LEU A 599 7.80 6.12 17.18
N ALA A 600 8.64 5.78 16.19
CA ALA A 600 9.91 5.09 16.41
C ALA A 600 10.86 5.89 17.32
N GLN A 601 10.94 7.21 17.14
CA GLN A 601 11.69 8.08 18.06
C GLN A 601 11.21 7.92 19.51
N LEU A 602 9.90 7.85 19.72
CA LEU A 602 9.29 7.69 21.04
C LEU A 602 9.57 6.30 21.65
N HIS A 603 9.46 5.23 20.87
CA HIS A 603 9.83 3.88 21.31
C HIS A 603 11.31 3.80 21.66
N TYR A 604 12.17 4.39 20.82
CA TYR A 604 13.61 4.47 21.09
C TYR A 604 13.89 5.21 22.40
N GLU A 605 13.23 6.35 22.64
CA GLU A 605 13.34 7.16 23.85
C GLU A 605 12.97 6.37 25.11
N ARG A 606 11.96 5.49 25.00
CA ARG A 606 11.51 4.55 26.05
C ARG A 606 12.31 3.24 26.11
N GLY A 607 13.34 3.09 25.27
CA GLY A 607 14.21 1.92 25.27
C GLY A 607 13.60 0.67 24.63
N HIS A 608 12.51 0.80 23.88
CA HIS A 608 11.92 -0.29 23.09
C HIS A 608 12.59 -0.30 21.71
N HIS A 609 13.80 -0.85 21.62
CA HIS A 609 14.65 -0.73 20.43
C HIS A 609 14.12 -1.55 19.25
N ASP A 610 13.57 -2.73 19.50
CA ASP A 610 13.01 -3.59 18.45
C ASP A 610 11.77 -2.94 17.80
N ASP A 611 10.80 -2.49 18.61
CA ASP A 611 9.62 -1.73 18.14
C ASP A 611 10.02 -0.50 17.31
N ALA A 612 11.06 0.22 17.76
CA ALA A 612 11.57 1.39 17.06
C ALA A 612 12.19 1.01 15.70
N ALA A 613 12.96 -0.07 15.63
CA ALA A 613 13.59 -0.53 14.40
C ALA A 613 12.55 -0.99 13.36
N ASP A 614 11.55 -1.76 13.79
CA ASP A 614 10.48 -2.27 12.93
C ASP A 614 9.66 -1.15 12.27
N LEU A 615 9.37 -0.08 13.04
CA LEU A 615 8.67 1.10 12.53
C LEU A 615 9.56 1.97 11.62
N LEU A 616 10.84 2.13 11.96
CA LEU A 616 11.72 3.11 11.33
C LEU A 616 12.23 2.64 9.97
N HIS A 617 12.64 1.37 9.83
CA HIS A 617 13.36 0.90 8.65
C HIS A 617 12.58 1.11 7.32
N PRO A 618 11.32 0.64 7.17
CA PRO A 618 10.56 0.86 5.94
C PRO A 618 10.15 2.33 5.76
N ALA A 619 9.95 3.07 6.85
CA ALA A 619 9.50 4.45 6.82
C ALA A 619 10.61 5.40 6.36
N LEU A 620 11.84 5.22 6.85
CA LEU A 620 12.97 6.07 6.53
C LEU A 620 13.35 5.99 5.04
N GLU A 621 13.38 4.79 4.45
CA GLU A 621 13.61 4.62 3.00
C GLU A 621 12.62 5.44 2.17
N LEU A 622 11.35 5.48 2.56
CA LEU A 622 10.35 6.26 1.85
C LEU A 622 10.57 7.77 2.00
N LEU A 623 10.94 8.23 3.20
CA LEU A 623 11.23 9.65 3.46
C LEU A 623 12.52 10.13 2.79
N GLU A 624 13.49 9.25 2.53
CA GLU A 624 14.70 9.59 1.78
C GLU A 624 14.38 9.92 0.33
N GLN A 625 13.43 9.18 -0.26
CA GLN A 625 12.99 9.33 -1.66
C GLN A 625 11.98 10.49 -1.86
N HIS A 626 11.36 10.98 -0.78
CA HIS A 626 10.28 11.98 -0.85
C HIS A 626 10.51 13.14 0.14
N ASP A 627 9.63 14.15 0.12
CA ASP A 627 9.73 15.30 1.02
C ASP A 627 8.94 15.10 2.33
N GLY A 628 9.57 14.45 3.32
CA GLY A 628 9.04 14.24 4.67
C GLY A 628 9.17 15.41 5.63
N GLY A 629 9.75 16.54 5.20
CA GLY A 629 10.11 17.66 6.07
C GLY A 629 11.41 17.42 6.85
N MET A 630 12.22 18.47 6.93
CA MET A 630 13.55 18.44 7.55
C MET A 630 13.53 17.95 8.99
N ASP A 631 12.56 18.41 9.78
CA ASP A 631 12.56 18.15 11.20
C ASP A 631 12.10 16.73 11.58
N VAL A 632 11.37 16.05 10.70
CA VAL A 632 11.03 14.63 10.84
C VAL A 632 12.22 13.78 10.42
N LEU A 633 12.85 14.11 9.28
CA LEU A 633 14.02 13.39 8.78
C LEU A 633 15.19 13.43 9.76
N ALA A 634 15.44 14.58 10.39
CA ALA A 634 16.46 14.70 11.44
C ALA A 634 16.16 13.81 12.66
N ALA A 635 14.90 13.72 13.09
CA ALA A 635 14.50 12.85 14.21
C ALA A 635 14.62 11.36 13.85
N ALA A 636 14.28 11.00 12.61
CA ALA A 636 14.43 9.65 12.09
C ALA A 636 15.89 9.20 12.06
N TYR A 637 16.80 10.04 11.53
CA TYR A 637 18.22 9.73 11.50
C TYR A 637 18.88 9.71 12.88
N ASP A 638 18.51 10.62 13.79
CA ASP A 638 19.01 10.58 15.18
C ASP A 638 18.63 9.26 15.86
N THR A 639 17.41 8.78 15.61
CA THR A 639 16.92 7.50 16.12
C THR A 639 17.65 6.32 15.46
N ALA A 640 17.84 6.34 14.14
CA ALA A 640 18.56 5.31 13.40
C ALA A 640 20.03 5.19 13.86
N LEU A 641 20.72 6.31 14.04
CA LEU A 641 22.08 6.36 14.58
C LEU A 641 22.13 5.78 16.01
N GLY A 642 21.11 6.07 16.82
CA GLY A 642 20.95 5.48 18.14
C GLY A 642 20.82 3.96 18.12
N LEU A 643 19.94 3.43 17.25
CA LEU A 643 19.74 1.99 17.07
C LEU A 643 21.01 1.29 16.55
N GLU A 644 21.71 1.88 15.59
CA GLU A 644 22.97 1.33 15.08
C GLU A 644 24.08 1.28 16.14
N ARG A 645 24.11 2.25 17.08
CA ARG A 645 25.04 2.22 18.22
C ARG A 645 24.72 1.10 19.21
N VAL A 646 23.44 0.77 19.39
CA VAL A 646 23.02 -0.36 20.23
C VAL A 646 23.41 -1.69 19.57
N ARG A 647 23.19 -1.80 18.25
CA ARG A 647 23.47 -3.00 17.46
C ARG A 647 24.96 -3.28 17.29
N ASP A 648 25.75 -2.26 16.97
CA ASP A 648 27.19 -2.34 16.73
C ASP A 648 27.96 -1.37 17.64
N ARG A 649 28.42 -1.89 18.78
CA ARG A 649 29.25 -1.13 19.74
C ARG A 649 30.59 -0.65 19.17
N SER A 650 31.04 -1.16 18.02
CA SER A 650 32.25 -0.64 17.37
C SER A 650 32.04 0.74 16.75
N GLY A 651 30.79 1.14 16.50
CA GLY A 651 30.43 2.41 15.87
C GLY A 651 30.63 2.42 14.36
N ARG A 652 31.07 1.32 13.74
CA ARG A 652 31.29 1.24 12.28
C ARG A 652 29.99 1.35 11.52
N SER A 653 28.95 0.63 11.95
CA SER A 653 27.63 0.68 11.32
C SER A 653 27.04 2.10 11.39
N ALA A 654 27.13 2.75 12.55
CA ALA A 654 26.67 4.13 12.74
C ALA A 654 27.46 5.14 11.87
N LEU A 655 28.77 4.96 11.70
CA LEU A 655 29.57 5.80 10.80
C LEU A 655 29.20 5.60 9.32
N ALA A 656 28.92 4.36 8.90
CA ALA A 656 28.47 4.07 7.54
C ALA A 656 27.09 4.69 7.26
N LEU A 657 26.16 4.60 8.22
CA LEU A 657 24.88 5.31 8.14
C LEU A 657 25.09 6.82 8.02
N LEU A 658 26.04 7.39 8.76
CA LEU A 658 26.30 8.82 8.71
C LEU A 658 26.90 9.29 7.38
N GLU A 659 27.68 8.47 6.70
CA GLU A 659 28.12 8.73 5.31
C GLU A 659 26.92 8.80 4.36
N HIS A 660 25.94 7.90 4.52
CA HIS A 660 24.68 7.95 3.78
C HIS A 660 23.87 9.22 4.08
N VAL A 661 23.75 9.62 5.36
CA VAL A 661 23.09 10.87 5.75
C VAL A 661 23.74 12.09 5.07
N GLU A 662 25.07 12.15 5.03
CA GLU A 662 25.78 13.24 4.35
C GLU A 662 25.54 13.25 2.83
N GLN A 663 25.46 12.08 2.19
CA GLN A 663 25.13 11.97 0.77
C GLN A 663 23.72 12.49 0.48
N ILE A 664 22.73 12.09 1.29
CA ILE A 664 21.35 12.57 1.18
C ILE A 664 21.29 14.08 1.42
N ALA A 665 21.95 14.59 2.46
CA ALA A 665 21.99 16.02 2.76
C ALA A 665 22.61 16.83 1.62
N HIS A 666 23.72 16.34 1.03
CA HIS A 666 24.38 17.01 -0.08
C HIS A 666 23.52 16.97 -1.36
N GLY A 667 23.02 15.79 -1.74
CA GLY A 667 22.22 15.58 -2.95
C GLY A 667 20.94 16.42 -2.95
N ARG A 668 20.31 16.58 -1.78
CA ARG A 668 19.08 17.38 -1.60
C ARG A 668 19.33 18.83 -1.15
N LYS A 669 20.59 19.25 -1.00
CA LYS A 669 20.99 20.60 -0.52
C LYS A 669 20.39 20.98 0.84
N LEU A 670 20.32 20.03 1.75
CA LEU A 670 19.73 20.18 3.09
C LEU A 670 20.79 20.66 4.09
N THR A 671 21.02 21.98 4.16
CA THR A 671 22.11 22.59 4.95
C THR A 671 22.04 22.25 6.43
N ARG A 672 20.86 22.33 7.07
CA ARG A 672 20.69 21.98 8.50
C ARG A 672 21.04 20.50 8.77
N LEU A 673 20.66 19.58 7.88
CA LEU A 673 20.99 18.16 8.05
C LEU A 673 22.49 17.89 7.89
N SER A 674 23.16 18.62 6.99
CA SER A 674 24.62 18.54 6.82
C SER A 674 25.37 18.99 8.08
N GLU A 675 24.90 20.06 8.73
CA GLU A 675 25.46 20.56 10.00
C GLU A 675 25.21 19.58 11.15
N LEU A 676 23.98 19.03 11.26
CA LEU A 676 23.66 17.96 12.22
C LEU A 676 24.55 16.72 12.02
N ALA A 677 24.74 16.29 10.77
CA ALA A 677 25.56 15.13 10.47
C ALA A 677 27.01 15.32 10.94
N ALA A 678 27.57 16.53 10.79
CA ALA A 678 28.90 16.83 11.30
C ALA A 678 28.97 16.77 12.84
N ALA A 679 27.92 17.24 13.53
CA ALA A 679 27.82 17.14 15.00
C ALA A 679 27.74 15.68 15.48
N TRP A 680 26.89 14.87 14.82
CA TRP A 680 26.77 13.44 15.10
C TRP A 680 28.08 12.70 14.81
N ARG A 681 28.80 13.05 13.73
CA ARG A 681 30.12 12.49 13.41
C ARG A 681 31.10 12.72 14.55
N LEU A 682 31.16 13.96 15.03
CA LEU A 682 32.04 14.31 16.14
C LEU A 682 31.67 13.49 17.40
N MET A 683 30.39 13.36 17.72
CA MET A 683 29.94 12.57 18.87
C MET A 683 30.35 11.10 18.78
N LEU A 684 30.21 10.47 17.61
CA LEU A 684 30.62 9.08 17.36
C LEU A 684 32.14 8.90 17.44
N LEU A 685 32.90 9.80 16.82
CA LEU A 685 34.37 9.73 16.87
C LEU A 685 34.92 9.87 18.30
N LEU A 686 34.24 10.62 19.16
CA LEU A 686 34.57 10.77 20.59
C LEU A 686 34.26 9.54 21.45
N GLU A 687 33.73 8.46 20.87
CA GLU A 687 33.66 7.14 21.52
C GLU A 687 35.00 6.42 21.52
N HIS A 688 35.89 6.74 20.57
CA HIS A 688 37.23 6.16 20.41
C HIS A 688 38.30 7.26 20.49
N PRO A 689 38.74 7.65 21.70
CA PRO A 689 39.70 8.75 21.89
C PRO A 689 41.01 8.49 21.15
N GLY A 690 41.51 9.50 20.41
CA GLY A 690 42.76 9.42 19.65
C GLY A 690 42.59 9.29 18.13
N ASN A 691 41.35 9.29 17.62
CA ASN A 691 41.11 9.34 16.19
C ASN A 691 41.47 10.71 15.59
N ALA A 692 42.42 10.74 14.65
CA ALA A 692 42.88 11.97 13.99
C ALA A 692 41.76 12.73 13.24
N ALA A 693 40.66 12.06 12.88
CA ALA A 693 39.52 12.70 12.24
C ALA A 693 38.77 13.69 13.16
N ILE A 694 38.96 13.61 14.49
CA ILE A 694 38.31 14.53 15.45
C ILE A 694 38.70 15.98 15.17
N ASP A 695 40.00 16.25 15.02
CA ASP A 695 40.50 17.61 14.81
C ASP A 695 40.04 18.16 13.46
N VAL A 696 39.94 17.30 12.44
CA VAL A 696 39.42 17.66 11.11
C VAL A 696 37.95 18.09 11.19
N VAL A 697 37.12 17.32 11.90
CA VAL A 697 35.70 17.65 12.06
C VAL A 697 35.52 18.94 12.87
N ILE A 698 36.28 19.13 13.95
CA ILE A 698 36.22 20.36 14.75
C ILE A 698 36.63 21.59 13.92
N ALA A 699 37.70 21.48 13.12
CA ALA A 699 38.12 22.55 12.23
C ALA A 699 37.04 22.86 11.17
N ARG A 700 36.43 21.83 10.58
CA ARG A 700 35.34 21.97 9.59
C ARG A 700 34.10 22.64 10.18
N THR A 701 33.76 22.35 11.43
CA THR A 701 32.57 22.91 12.10
C THR A 701 32.85 24.27 12.77
N GLY A 702 34.10 24.71 12.81
CA GLY A 702 34.52 25.93 13.50
C GLY A 702 34.54 25.81 15.04
N GLY A 703 34.41 24.60 15.59
CA GLY A 703 34.46 24.32 17.02
C GLY A 703 33.58 25.25 17.87
N GLU A 704 34.16 25.84 18.92
CA GLU A 704 33.47 26.78 19.82
C GLU A 704 32.95 28.03 19.09
N SER A 705 33.66 28.51 18.07
CA SER A 705 33.24 29.69 17.30
C SER A 705 32.03 29.37 16.41
N GLY A 706 32.00 28.18 15.82
CA GLY A 706 30.84 27.64 15.10
C GLY A 706 29.63 27.49 16.02
N LEU A 707 29.84 26.93 17.23
CA LEU A 707 28.79 26.83 18.24
C LEU A 707 28.24 28.22 18.63
N ALA A 708 29.11 29.20 18.87
CA ALA A 708 28.70 30.58 19.17
C ALA A 708 27.87 31.22 18.04
N HIS A 709 28.12 30.84 16.78
CA HIS A 709 27.26 31.24 15.66
C HIS A 709 25.88 30.58 15.75
N THR A 710 25.80 29.25 15.91
CA THR A 710 24.52 28.54 16.02
C THR A 710 23.68 28.98 17.23
N LEU A 711 24.31 29.35 18.35
CA LEU A 711 23.63 29.89 19.54
C LEU A 711 22.84 31.18 19.26
N ARG A 712 23.23 31.96 18.25
CA ARG A 712 22.55 33.20 17.84
C ARG A 712 21.41 32.97 16.86
N SER A 713 21.23 31.75 16.36
CA SER A 713 20.25 31.41 15.33
C SER A 713 19.09 30.60 15.93
N PRO A 714 17.87 31.16 16.05
CA PRO A 714 16.73 30.48 16.68
C PRO A 714 16.36 29.15 16.00
N HIS A 715 16.42 29.08 14.66
CA HIS A 715 16.05 27.92 13.85
C HIS A 715 17.08 26.77 13.81
N ARG A 716 18.12 26.85 14.65
CA ARG A 716 19.23 25.87 14.70
C ARG A 716 19.36 25.22 16.07
N TRP A 717 18.24 25.08 16.78
CA TRP A 717 18.27 24.57 18.16
C TRP A 717 18.81 23.13 18.24
N ARG A 718 18.55 22.28 17.22
CA ARG A 718 19.08 20.91 17.14
C ARG A 718 20.57 20.90 16.88
N ASP A 719 21.03 21.69 15.90
CA ASP A 719 22.45 21.84 15.56
C ASP A 719 23.24 22.28 16.79
N ARG A 720 22.73 23.31 17.48
CA ARG A 720 23.29 23.81 18.73
C ARG A 720 23.37 22.73 19.80
N ALA A 721 22.30 21.96 20.02
CA ALA A 721 22.27 20.93 21.04
C ALA A 721 23.26 19.79 20.72
N ALA A 722 23.23 19.26 19.49
CA ALA A 722 24.10 18.19 19.05
C ALA A 722 25.58 18.59 19.09
N MET A 723 25.91 19.75 18.51
CA MET A 723 27.28 20.28 18.48
C MET A 723 27.77 20.62 19.90
N GLY A 724 26.92 21.27 20.69
CA GLY A 724 27.24 21.63 22.07
C GLY A 724 27.50 20.40 22.94
N PHE A 725 26.71 19.33 22.80
CA PHE A 725 26.96 18.06 23.49
C PHE A 725 28.27 17.40 23.02
N ALA A 726 28.58 17.43 21.73
CA ALA A 726 29.81 16.87 21.18
C ALA A 726 31.05 17.64 21.70
N LEU A 727 31.03 18.98 21.64
CA LEU A 727 32.12 19.82 22.15
C LEU A 727 32.28 19.70 23.67
N ALA A 728 31.19 19.66 24.44
CA ALA A 728 31.26 19.44 25.88
C ALA A 728 31.93 18.09 26.21
N ARG A 729 31.61 17.03 25.46
CA ARG A 729 32.28 15.73 25.59
C ARG A 729 33.75 15.81 25.22
N TRP A 730 34.11 16.49 24.13
CA TRP A 730 35.50 16.69 23.71
C TRP A 730 36.33 17.41 24.77
N HIS A 731 35.83 18.53 25.32
CA HIS A 731 36.48 19.24 26.41
C HIS A 731 36.62 18.38 27.68
N ARG A 732 35.58 17.63 28.03
CA ARG A 732 35.60 16.71 29.18
C ARG A 732 36.68 15.63 29.02
N LEU A 733 36.81 15.02 27.85
CA LEU A 733 37.85 14.03 27.56
C LEU A 733 39.25 14.63 27.57
N ALA A 734 39.39 15.91 27.18
CA ALA A 734 40.63 16.66 27.25
C ALA A 734 40.94 17.25 28.65
N GLY A 735 40.16 16.93 29.68
CA GLY A 735 40.32 17.47 31.04
C GLY A 735 39.92 18.94 31.22
N ARG A 736 39.45 19.61 30.15
CA ARG A 736 39.03 21.02 30.12
C ARG A 736 37.60 21.20 30.63
N SER A 737 37.36 20.75 31.85
CA SER A 737 36.01 20.68 32.42
C SER A 737 35.31 22.04 32.54
N SER A 738 36.05 23.16 32.66
CA SER A 738 35.42 24.49 32.78
C SER A 738 34.75 24.89 31.48
N ALA A 739 35.44 24.67 30.35
CA ALA A 739 34.88 24.91 29.02
C ALA A 739 33.66 24.02 28.75
N ALA A 740 33.72 22.74 29.16
CA ALA A 740 32.58 21.84 29.05
C ALA A 740 31.35 22.36 29.83
N LEU A 741 31.53 22.83 31.06
CA LEU A 741 30.43 23.40 31.88
C LEU A 741 29.90 24.72 31.29
N THR A 742 30.76 25.58 30.75
CA THR A 742 30.33 26.81 30.07
C THR A 742 29.42 26.50 28.88
N ILE A 743 29.82 25.55 28.04
CA ILE A 743 29.03 25.11 26.88
C ILE A 743 27.70 24.51 27.33
N LEU A 744 27.70 23.61 28.32
CA LEU A 744 26.48 23.00 28.83
C LEU A 744 25.55 24.02 29.49
N GLY A 745 26.08 25.04 30.18
CA GLY A 745 25.30 26.14 30.74
C GLY A 745 24.59 26.98 29.67
N GLN A 746 25.27 27.25 28.54
CA GLN A 746 24.65 27.94 27.40
C GLN A 746 23.51 27.12 26.78
N ILE A 747 23.69 25.80 26.66
CA ILE A 747 22.64 24.89 26.16
C ILE A 747 21.47 24.82 27.15
N GLU A 748 21.74 24.74 28.45
CA GLU A 748 20.72 24.71 29.50
C GLU A 748 19.84 25.96 29.48
N GLN A 749 20.44 27.15 29.44
CA GLN A 749 19.72 28.42 29.31
C GLN A 749 18.81 28.43 28.09
N ALA A 750 19.30 27.91 26.97
CA ALA A 750 18.54 27.89 25.75
C ALA A 750 17.44 26.82 25.70
N CYS A 751 17.60 25.71 26.43
CA CYS A 751 16.53 24.74 26.61
C CYS A 751 15.41 25.31 27.51
N LEU A 752 15.78 26.03 28.57
CA LEU A 752 14.82 26.71 29.45
C LEU A 752 14.02 27.79 28.70
N ALA A 753 14.69 28.59 27.87
CA ALA A 753 14.03 29.63 27.06
C ALA A 753 13.00 29.05 26.07
N ASN A 754 13.22 27.82 25.61
CA ASN A 754 12.41 27.16 24.58
C ASN A 754 11.43 26.12 25.14
N ASP A 755 11.37 25.93 26.45
CA ASP A 755 10.62 24.85 27.11
C ASP A 755 10.98 23.44 26.56
N ASN A 756 12.25 23.25 26.20
CA ASN A 756 12.76 21.97 25.68
C ASN A 756 13.19 21.06 26.83
N LEU A 757 12.21 20.50 27.55
CA LEU A 757 12.46 19.67 28.73
C LEU A 757 13.24 18.39 28.39
N CYS A 758 13.05 17.84 27.19
CA CYS A 758 13.74 16.66 26.71
C CYS A 758 15.27 16.88 26.58
N HIS A 759 15.70 17.98 25.95
CA HIS A 759 17.12 18.34 25.89
C HIS A 759 17.64 18.93 27.19
N LEU A 760 16.81 19.55 28.02
CA LEU A 760 17.20 20.02 29.34
C LEU A 760 17.65 18.85 30.22
N ALA A 761 16.90 17.75 30.25
CA ALA A 761 17.27 16.54 30.99
C ALA A 761 18.62 15.97 30.52
N ARG A 762 18.81 15.84 29.20
CA ARG A 762 20.08 15.42 28.57
C ARG A 762 21.26 16.33 28.91
N THR A 763 21.01 17.63 28.95
CA THR A 763 22.03 18.64 29.29
C THR A 763 22.44 18.49 30.75
N ARG A 764 21.46 18.42 31.66
CA ARG A 764 21.70 18.27 33.10
C ARG A 764 22.39 16.97 33.46
N ALA A 765 22.05 15.86 32.80
CA ALA A 765 22.75 14.59 32.97
C ALA A 765 24.24 14.70 32.58
N ARG A 766 24.56 15.42 31.49
CA ARG A 766 25.95 15.71 31.08
C ARG A 766 26.66 16.65 32.03
N THR A 767 25.99 17.68 32.54
CA THR A 767 26.54 18.61 33.54
C THR A 767 26.92 17.87 34.81
N ALA A 768 26.03 17.01 35.31
CA ALA A 768 26.29 16.16 36.46
C ALA A 768 27.51 15.25 36.24
N LEU A 769 27.65 14.67 35.03
CA LEU A 769 28.79 13.83 34.69
C LEU A 769 30.13 14.61 34.71
N VAL A 770 30.15 15.83 34.18
CA VAL A 770 31.36 16.68 34.19
C VAL A 770 31.74 17.09 35.63
N LEU A 771 30.76 17.48 36.46
CA LEU A 771 30.98 17.85 37.86
C LEU A 771 31.45 16.65 38.69
N GLN A 772 30.89 15.47 38.46
CA GLN A 772 31.34 14.26 39.14
C GLN A 772 32.79 13.92 38.78
N GLN A 773 33.21 14.10 37.52
CA GLN A 773 34.60 13.90 37.11
C GLN A 773 35.58 14.83 37.83
N ARG A 774 35.12 16.01 38.29
CA ARG A 774 35.90 16.92 39.15
C ARG A 774 35.90 16.54 40.63
N GLY A 775 35.10 15.56 41.04
CA GLY A 775 34.86 15.23 42.45
C GLY A 775 33.85 16.14 43.15
N GLU A 776 33.16 17.02 42.42
CA GLU A 776 32.19 17.97 42.97
C GLU A 776 30.79 17.33 43.08
N LEU A 777 30.68 16.24 43.86
CA LEU A 777 29.44 15.46 43.94
C LEU A 777 28.23 16.32 44.36
N VAL A 778 28.39 17.16 45.39
CA VAL A 778 27.32 18.02 45.91
C VAL A 778 26.77 18.97 44.85
N ALA A 779 27.63 19.51 43.97
CA ALA A 779 27.21 20.37 42.87
C ALA A 779 26.56 19.57 41.71
N ALA A 780 26.93 18.30 41.54
CA ALA A 780 26.33 17.43 40.52
C ALA A 780 24.90 16.98 40.86
N LEU A 781 24.57 16.83 42.16
CA LEU A 781 23.31 16.27 42.63
C LEU A 781 22.05 17.00 42.09
N PRO A 782 21.93 18.33 42.14
CA PRO A 782 20.73 19.01 41.66
C PRO A 782 20.46 18.78 40.17
N HIS A 783 21.51 18.78 39.35
CA HIS A 783 21.40 18.48 37.92
C HIS A 783 20.97 17.03 37.68
N LEU A 784 21.59 16.09 38.40
CA LEU A 784 21.25 14.67 38.28
C LEU A 784 19.83 14.36 38.77
N TYR A 785 19.39 14.94 39.88
CA TYR A 785 18.01 14.77 40.37
C TYR A 785 17.00 15.28 39.36
N SER A 786 17.23 16.46 38.78
CA SER A 786 16.33 16.96 37.75
C SER A 786 16.28 16.04 36.52
N ALA A 787 17.39 15.45 36.10
CA ALA A 787 17.39 14.50 35.00
C ALA A 787 16.64 13.21 35.39
N LEU A 788 16.88 12.67 36.60
CA LEU A 788 16.20 11.48 37.11
C LEU A 788 14.70 11.69 37.28
N ASP A 789 14.26 12.85 37.77
CA ASP A 789 12.85 13.19 37.93
C ASP A 789 12.15 13.27 36.57
N HIS A 790 12.83 13.83 35.56
CA HIS A 790 12.32 13.79 34.18
C HIS A 790 12.15 12.34 33.71
N VAL A 791 13.18 11.50 33.82
CA VAL A 791 13.10 10.08 33.40
C VAL A 791 12.00 9.34 34.17
N ALA A 792 11.86 9.59 35.47
CA ALA A 792 10.83 8.97 36.31
C ALA A 792 9.41 9.32 35.84
N LEU A 793 9.19 10.56 35.43
CA LEU A 793 7.88 11.05 34.98
C LEU A 793 7.56 10.63 33.54
N THR A 794 8.55 10.64 32.65
CA THR A 794 8.33 10.50 31.20
C THR A 794 8.71 9.14 30.65
N GLN A 795 9.49 8.35 31.40
CA GLN A 795 10.14 7.11 30.93
C GLN A 795 11.11 7.35 29.76
N SER A 796 11.66 8.57 29.62
CA SER A 796 12.73 8.91 28.67
C SER A 796 14.08 8.33 29.12
N TRP A 797 14.22 7.00 29.07
CA TRP A 797 15.42 6.31 29.55
C TRP A 797 16.68 6.75 28.79
N GLN A 798 16.55 7.06 27.49
CA GLN A 798 17.68 7.44 26.65
C GLN A 798 18.38 8.71 27.10
N ALA A 799 17.71 9.63 27.81
CA ALA A 799 18.31 10.86 28.31
C ALA A 799 19.53 10.62 29.21
N ILE A 800 19.62 9.43 29.84
CA ILE A 800 20.75 9.01 30.67
C ILE A 800 21.48 7.80 30.04
N VAL A 801 20.77 6.85 29.43
CA VAL A 801 21.37 5.63 28.84
C VAL A 801 22.40 5.96 27.75
N GLU A 802 22.17 7.00 26.95
CA GLU A 802 23.07 7.41 25.86
C GLU A 802 24.48 7.83 26.33
N LEU A 803 24.65 8.11 27.63
CA LEU A 803 25.93 8.46 28.25
C LEU A 803 26.80 7.23 28.57
N GLY A 804 26.24 6.02 28.53
CA GLY A 804 26.96 4.74 28.66
C GLY A 804 27.62 4.50 30.03
N LEU A 805 28.79 3.86 30.02
CA LEU A 805 29.54 3.46 31.23
C LEU A 805 29.80 4.62 32.23
N PRO A 806 30.14 5.85 31.78
CA PRO A 806 30.23 7.00 32.68
C PRO A 806 28.96 7.26 33.49
N ALA A 807 27.76 7.15 32.88
CA ALA A 807 26.51 7.26 33.62
C ALA A 807 26.29 6.07 34.58
N LYS A 808 26.65 4.84 34.18
CA LYS A 808 26.59 3.66 35.07
C LYS A 808 27.42 3.88 36.35
N ALA A 809 28.64 4.41 36.20
CA ALA A 809 29.51 4.75 37.32
C ALA A 809 28.93 5.88 38.20
N MET A 810 28.35 6.90 37.56
CA MET A 810 27.67 8.01 38.25
C MET A 810 26.51 7.53 39.12
N LEU A 811 25.62 6.72 38.55
CA LEU A 811 24.45 6.18 39.23
C LEU A 811 24.83 5.22 40.38
N ARG A 812 25.86 4.38 40.21
CA ARG A 812 26.39 3.52 41.28
C ARG A 812 26.96 4.34 42.44
N SER A 813 27.72 5.39 42.13
CA SER A 813 28.28 6.29 43.15
C SER A 813 27.18 6.98 43.93
N LEU A 814 26.13 7.45 43.26
CA LEU A 814 24.98 8.09 43.89
C LEU A 814 24.28 7.14 44.87
N ARG A 815 23.94 5.93 44.41
CA ARG A 815 23.26 4.90 45.22
C ARG A 815 24.02 4.52 46.50
N GLN A 816 25.33 4.68 46.52
CA GLN A 816 26.18 4.36 47.67
C GLN A 816 26.35 5.52 48.66
N HIS A 817 26.29 6.78 48.19
CA HIS A 817 26.73 7.95 48.98
C HIS A 817 25.62 8.96 49.24
N ASP A 818 24.45 8.84 48.60
CA ASP A 818 23.35 9.78 48.75
C ASP A 818 22.22 9.21 49.61
N PRO A 819 21.96 9.78 50.81
CA PRO A 819 20.88 9.36 51.68
C PRO A 819 19.48 9.59 51.08
N HIS A 820 19.33 10.35 49.98
CA HIS A 820 18.05 10.51 49.29
C HIS A 820 17.72 9.38 48.30
N THR A 821 18.62 8.39 48.16
CA THR A 821 18.41 7.18 47.34
C THR A 821 18.04 5.93 48.15
N VAL A 822 17.40 6.11 49.31
CA VAL A 822 16.89 4.97 50.10
C VAL A 822 15.92 4.13 49.26
N GLY A 823 16.01 2.80 49.42
CA GLY A 823 15.13 1.84 48.75
C GLY A 823 13.66 2.17 48.94
N GLY A 824 12.88 2.07 47.85
CA GLY A 824 11.44 2.36 47.83
C GLY A 824 11.04 3.75 47.33
N THR A 825 11.98 4.68 47.10
CA THR A 825 11.68 5.97 46.47
C THR A 825 11.60 5.86 44.94
N THR A 826 10.83 6.75 44.29
CA THR A 826 10.73 6.81 42.81
C THR A 826 12.10 6.95 42.15
N ARG A 827 13.00 7.76 42.73
CA ARG A 827 14.37 7.91 42.24
C ARG A 827 15.18 6.63 42.39
N ALA A 828 15.10 5.92 43.52
CA ALA A 828 15.79 4.65 43.70
C ALA A 828 15.35 3.59 42.67
N LEU A 829 14.04 3.50 42.39
CA LEU A 829 13.49 2.62 41.35
C LEU A 829 13.96 3.04 39.95
N THR A 830 13.98 4.33 39.66
CA THR A 830 14.47 4.87 38.38
C THR A 830 15.94 4.58 38.18
N ILE A 831 16.77 4.78 39.21
CA ILE A 831 18.20 4.45 39.21
C ILE A 831 18.40 2.95 38.96
N GLN A 832 17.63 2.09 39.62
CA GLN A 832 17.70 0.64 39.44
C GLN A 832 17.37 0.25 37.99
N ALA A 833 16.26 0.75 37.45
CA ALA A 833 15.84 0.51 36.07
C ALA A 833 16.86 1.02 35.01
N LEU A 834 17.53 2.14 35.29
CA LEU A 834 18.61 2.67 34.46
C LEU A 834 19.87 1.80 34.53
N LEU A 835 20.23 1.32 35.73
CA LEU A 835 21.38 0.43 35.92
C LEU A 835 21.20 -0.91 35.21
N GLU A 836 19.98 -1.47 35.22
CA GLU A 836 19.64 -2.69 34.47
C GLU A 836 19.81 -2.49 32.97
N ARG A 837 19.28 -1.39 32.42
CA ARG A 837 19.43 -1.03 31.00
C ARG A 837 20.89 -0.79 30.59
N LEU A 838 21.67 -0.13 31.45
CA LEU A 838 23.11 0.06 31.27
C LEU A 838 23.94 -1.23 31.48
N SER A 839 23.29 -2.34 31.80
CA SER A 839 23.92 -3.65 32.00
C SER A 839 23.55 -4.68 30.92
N GLY A 840 22.78 -4.30 29.89
CA GLY A 840 22.35 -5.20 28.79
C GLY A 840 23.49 -5.74 27.93
N ASP A 841 23.43 -7.06 27.71
CA ASP A 841 24.39 -8.01 27.10
C ASP A 841 25.85 -7.88 27.51
N GLU A 842 26.17 -8.79 28.44
CA GLU A 842 27.46 -9.15 29.05
C GLU A 842 28.39 -7.97 29.26
N ASP A 843 28.42 -7.50 30.51
CA ASP A 843 29.56 -6.78 31.07
C ASP A 843 30.76 -7.76 31.01
N PRO A 844 31.68 -7.68 30.03
CA PRO A 844 32.83 -8.57 30.03
C PRO A 844 33.68 -8.24 31.26
N ALA A 845 33.60 -7.01 31.81
CA ALA A 845 34.31 -6.67 33.03
C ALA A 845 33.70 -7.30 34.28
N GLY A 846 32.41 -7.66 34.26
CA GLY A 846 31.73 -8.39 35.34
C GLY A 846 32.14 -9.86 35.42
N ASP A 847 32.44 -10.50 34.29
CA ASP A 847 32.87 -11.91 34.21
C ASP A 847 34.37 -12.11 34.00
N ILE A 848 35.13 -11.07 33.58
CA ILE A 848 36.58 -11.21 33.42
C ILE A 848 37.26 -11.22 34.78
N PHE A 849 36.89 -10.40 35.76
CA PHE A 849 37.59 -10.34 37.06
C PHE A 849 36.69 -10.80 38.21
N SER A 850 37.12 -11.86 38.89
CA SER A 850 36.49 -12.27 40.15
C SER A 850 36.60 -11.16 41.20
N GLU A 851 35.63 -11.10 42.11
CA GLU A 851 35.63 -10.16 43.25
C GLU A 851 36.98 -10.20 44.01
N ARG A 852 37.56 -11.40 44.13
CA ARG A 852 38.87 -11.62 44.76
C ARG A 852 40.05 -11.01 43.97
N GLU A 853 39.97 -10.99 42.65
CA GLU A 853 40.98 -10.33 41.80
C GLU A 853 40.88 -8.80 41.90
N LEU A 854 39.67 -8.24 42.02
CA LEU A 854 39.45 -6.80 42.21
C LEU A 854 39.94 -6.32 43.60
N GLU A 855 39.73 -7.10 44.64
CA GLU A 855 40.28 -6.83 45.98
C GLU A 855 41.81 -6.83 45.95
N VAL A 856 42.43 -7.81 45.28
CA VAL A 856 43.88 -7.86 45.10
C VAL A 856 44.37 -6.66 44.28
N LEU A 857 43.65 -6.24 43.24
CA LEU A 857 43.96 -5.06 42.43
C LEU A 857 43.94 -3.76 43.24
N ALA A 858 42.95 -3.59 44.12
CA ALA A 858 42.82 -2.41 44.97
C ALA A 858 43.98 -2.30 45.96
N GLN A 859 44.43 -3.42 46.55
CA GLN A 859 45.61 -3.42 47.43
C GLN A 859 46.92 -3.27 46.64
N LEU A 860 46.97 -3.76 45.39
CA LEU A 860 48.10 -3.55 44.48
C LEU A 860 48.31 -2.07 44.17
N ALA A 861 47.21 -1.32 43.95
CA ALA A 861 47.21 0.11 43.65
C ALA A 861 47.70 0.98 44.83
N ARG A 862 47.54 0.49 46.07
CA ARG A 862 48.05 1.14 47.30
C ARG A 862 49.55 0.94 47.53
N GLY A 863 50.25 0.28 46.63
CA GLY A 863 51.69 0.03 46.73
C GLY A 863 52.08 -1.14 47.65
N TYR A 864 51.12 -1.93 48.15
CA TYR A 864 51.43 -3.05 49.04
C TYR A 864 52.17 -4.20 48.35
N SER A 865 53.18 -4.75 49.02
CA SER A 865 53.87 -5.98 48.61
C SER A 865 52.93 -7.20 48.68
N ASN A 866 53.25 -8.28 47.96
CA ASN A 866 52.40 -9.49 47.95
C ASN A 866 52.15 -10.05 49.37
N LYS A 867 53.15 -9.95 50.27
CA LYS A 867 53.05 -10.36 51.68
C LYS A 867 52.11 -9.45 52.49
N GLN A 868 52.09 -8.16 52.20
CA GLN A 868 51.16 -7.21 52.82
C GLN A 868 49.74 -7.40 52.30
N ILE A 869 49.56 -7.60 50.99
CA ILE A 869 48.25 -7.92 50.39
C ILE A 869 47.67 -9.21 51.00
N ALA A 870 48.51 -10.24 51.15
CA ALA A 870 48.12 -11.51 51.78
C ALA A 870 47.62 -11.31 53.22
N ARG A 871 48.31 -10.50 54.02
CA ARG A 871 47.88 -10.16 55.39
C ARG A 871 46.59 -9.34 55.42
N CYS A 872 46.45 -8.34 54.55
CA CYS A 872 45.28 -7.45 54.50
C CYS A 872 44.01 -8.19 54.06
N LEU A 873 44.12 -9.20 53.20
CA LEU A 873 42.98 -9.95 52.67
C LEU A 873 42.78 -11.31 53.35
N HIS A 874 43.55 -11.62 54.40
CA HIS A 874 43.56 -12.93 55.07
C HIS A 874 43.77 -14.12 54.09
N LEU A 875 44.74 -13.98 53.18
CA LEU A 875 45.11 -14.98 52.18
C LEU A 875 46.55 -15.49 52.39
N SER A 876 46.88 -16.64 51.81
CA SER A 876 48.28 -17.06 51.68
C SER A 876 49.00 -16.24 50.59
N GLU A 877 50.31 -16.03 50.71
CA GLU A 877 51.09 -15.31 49.68
C GLU A 877 51.03 -16.01 48.31
N ASN A 878 50.91 -17.34 48.30
CA ASN A 878 50.75 -18.14 47.07
C ASN A 878 49.39 -17.89 46.40
N THR A 879 48.33 -17.71 47.19
CA THR A 879 46.99 -17.36 46.70
C THR A 879 46.99 -15.97 46.06
N VAL A 880 47.69 -15.00 46.66
CA VAL A 880 47.86 -13.65 46.07
C VAL A 880 48.62 -13.70 44.75
N LYS A 881 49.71 -14.48 44.67
CA LYS A 881 50.46 -14.69 43.41
C LYS A 881 49.59 -15.33 42.31
N PHE A 882 48.72 -16.26 42.67
CA PHE A 882 47.76 -16.87 41.74
C PHE A 882 46.77 -15.84 41.18
N HIS A 883 46.15 -15.03 42.04
CA HIS A 883 45.24 -13.96 41.60
C HIS A 883 45.97 -12.91 40.77
N LEU A 884 47.21 -12.54 41.11
CA LEU A 884 48.00 -11.60 40.31
C LEU A 884 48.36 -12.14 38.93
N LYS A 885 48.69 -13.43 38.82
CA LYS A 885 48.95 -14.08 37.52
C LYS A 885 47.71 -14.05 36.63
N ASN A 886 46.54 -14.38 37.18
CA ASN A 886 45.29 -14.31 36.44
C ASN A 886 44.93 -12.88 36.06
N LEU A 887 45.14 -11.94 36.97
CA LEU A 887 44.88 -10.52 36.76
C LEU A 887 45.79 -9.95 35.65
N TYR A 888 47.07 -10.30 35.62
CA TYR A 888 47.99 -9.92 34.55
C TYR A 888 47.60 -10.53 33.21
N ARG A 889 47.18 -11.81 33.19
CA ARG A 889 46.67 -12.46 31.98
C ARG A 889 45.40 -11.78 31.44
N LYS A 890 44.47 -11.39 32.32
CA LYS A 890 43.18 -10.77 31.98
C LYS A 890 43.30 -9.29 31.59
N LEU A 891 44.30 -8.59 32.14
CA LEU A 891 44.64 -7.21 31.78
C LEU A 891 45.68 -7.12 30.65
N ASP A 892 46.13 -8.23 30.05
CA ASP A 892 47.23 -8.27 29.08
C ASP A 892 48.47 -7.45 29.53
N ALA A 893 48.84 -7.60 30.80
CA ALA A 893 49.91 -6.85 31.44
C ALA A 893 51.12 -7.76 31.74
N ARG A 894 52.33 -7.24 31.52
CA ARG A 894 53.58 -7.98 31.75
C ARG A 894 54.33 -7.55 33.02
N SER A 895 53.91 -6.45 33.63
CA SER A 895 54.50 -5.91 34.85
C SER A 895 53.44 -5.30 35.75
N ARG A 896 53.81 -5.06 37.02
CA ARG A 896 52.95 -4.42 38.01
C ARG A 896 52.50 -3.03 37.58
N GLU A 897 53.39 -2.22 37.00
CA GLU A 897 53.06 -0.88 36.51
C GLU A 897 52.13 -0.96 35.30
N SER A 898 52.39 -1.89 34.37
CA SER A 898 51.54 -2.12 33.19
C SER A 898 50.12 -2.55 33.58
N ALA A 899 49.98 -3.39 34.61
CA ALA A 899 48.68 -3.82 35.10
C ALA A 899 47.89 -2.65 35.74
N LEU A 900 48.56 -1.79 36.51
CA LEU A 900 47.92 -0.60 37.10
C LEU A 900 47.51 0.42 36.02
N ALA A 901 48.36 0.64 35.01
CA ALA A 901 48.06 1.54 33.89
C ALA A 901 46.85 1.05 33.07
N GLN A 902 46.80 -0.25 32.74
CA GLN A 902 45.66 -0.83 32.03
C GLN A 902 44.38 -0.83 32.89
N ALA A 903 44.50 -1.09 34.19
CA ALA A 903 43.37 -1.00 35.11
C ALA A 903 42.81 0.44 35.24
N LEU A 904 43.67 1.46 35.20
CA LEU A 904 43.26 2.87 35.15
C LEU A 904 42.58 3.23 33.82
N GLN A 905 43.11 2.78 32.68
CA GLN A 905 42.49 2.99 31.37
C GLN A 905 41.12 2.32 31.26
N ARG A 906 40.95 1.13 31.85
CA ARG A 906 39.68 0.40 31.88
C ARG A 906 38.73 0.82 33.01
N GLY A 907 39.10 1.83 33.81
CA GLY A 907 38.25 2.39 34.88
C GLY A 907 38.09 1.48 36.12
N LEU A 908 38.94 0.47 36.28
CA LEU A 908 38.92 -0.48 37.42
C LEU A 908 39.60 0.10 38.68
N LEU A 909 40.43 1.14 38.52
CA LEU A 909 41.12 1.84 39.61
C LEU A 909 40.99 3.36 39.43
N ARG A 910 41.01 4.12 40.54
CA ARG A 910 41.09 5.59 40.53
C ARG A 910 42.55 6.04 40.58
N ALA A 911 42.91 7.12 39.89
CA ALA A 911 44.23 7.73 40.02
C ALA A 911 44.36 8.37 41.42
N THR A 912 45.24 7.85 42.26
CA THR A 912 45.57 8.47 43.54
C THR A 912 46.58 9.58 43.31
N ALA A 913 46.24 10.80 43.72
CA ALA A 913 47.21 11.88 43.85
C ALA A 913 48.32 11.45 44.81
N THR A 914 49.57 11.54 44.36
CA THR A 914 50.77 11.39 45.20
C THR A 914 50.73 12.40 46.35
N PRO A 915 50.79 11.98 47.62
CA PRO A 915 51.16 12.88 48.70
C PRO A 915 52.70 12.98 48.71
N GLY A 916 53.22 14.08 48.15
CA GLY A 916 54.55 14.55 48.51
C GLY A 916 54.47 15.14 49.92
N GLY A 917 55.33 14.68 50.83
CA GLY A 917 55.39 15.21 52.20
C GLY A 917 55.93 14.19 53.18
N SER A 918 57.25 14.14 53.27
CA SER A 918 57.98 13.68 54.46
C SER A 918 57.49 14.40 55.71
N GLU A 919 57.12 13.66 56.76
CA GLU A 919 57.37 13.98 58.18
C GLU A 919 56.95 12.79 59.09
N PRO A 920 57.44 12.71 60.34
CA PRO A 920 58.19 11.54 60.81
C PRO A 920 57.40 10.63 61.76
N VAL A 921 57.94 9.43 61.93
CA VAL A 921 57.50 8.41 62.89
C VAL A 921 57.88 8.82 64.33
N PRO A 922 56.99 8.69 65.31
CA PRO A 922 57.38 8.47 66.70
C PRO A 922 57.19 6.99 67.10
N GLY A 923 58.25 6.40 67.65
CA GLY A 923 58.22 5.19 68.49
C GLY A 923 58.26 3.85 67.77
#